data_AF-A0A840ZHQ1-F1
#
_entry.id   AF-A0A840ZHQ1-F1
#
_cell.length_a   1.000
_cell.length_b   1.000
_cell.length_c   1.000
_cell.angle_alpha   90.00
_cell.angle_beta   90.00
_cell.angle_gamma   90.00
#
_symmetry.space_group_name_H-M   'P 1'
#
loop_
_entity.id
_entity.type
_entity.pdbx_description
1 polymer ?
#
loop_
_entity_poly.entity_id
_entity_poly.type
_entity_poly.pdbx_seq_one_letter_code
_entity_poly.pdbx_strand_id
1 'polypeptide(L)'
;MAKLSNAKRVGGFTVELVSSIAADFASRFLDPYCDEILAEDRTFARKEINDSLWGTISLSPLEVAIIDSPLIQRLRSIRQLGVVHWVYPGATHTRFDHTLGVLHQVQNLASAVNTLASQRGKPDPIKSHHVRLLRLCALLHDVGHAAFSHVSEKAIQSLPAVNPLAAEFSRIHRIGTSAERQAERADKVETKQLSEIFAFYIVKSKAMTRFLELLRGRTGEVYSFTSHKNEKIEDVVDLIGKAIIGVKIDDRLPLLHQFISGPFDADKLDYFVRDAHQAGTPSVLDISRLVQKISFRELDASELPDDIAGHVAKIEDKYCLFGMRWSGVPVLDELHLARVLLYAKIYRHTKVIAIEQMIKSALFCLSEIVSPEDIFRFVYRYDDEALLAFETNSLTSAIGLNRESLTPESIERLDEAVKIFKDVKRRKLVVKAFQLQLRFPADPRDKDNVQRDGLAEFNEDIEHPQKGLEFRERLLDEMDVVISLLNQGSKPSRIALSASVMIHTQSQTPGGSQIQRAFLLPADGPPMSFREYTVNRQVWASSYMSDQPAGFIFTTDKYANFAYIAVEKLLRESYGVILPDSALELSKRDRSKIEEIKFTLMRGGYYRNSPHDLRPTPERMRKVDIANAIDRFVVKRSIYQEPQDVESRAYGSGLTGKERTHGWLRQFESDEHIECAVKVLDSFKILTRSDTTNALKNFISENPEFNKAWVVPFGEAKDSGAIQSYYSADLQGTLISGCKVLNDIGQLRDDDAIIFIDDFIGSGGQATDILAAGFGISSLRKPLGEHRDLFEHHIQERLRNSSVGFVFTAGWDSGLAEMTETVGSIGLSAKIYRYLAEDSLPFADKELKSEFDDEVISSFFEKCRSIGKDLILEDIKRQDLKRGTRTKIAARNKKSDDRALGYGNRAMLLGTPFNVPTQSLTAIWAYGEVDGIPWMPLMRRRKKD
;
A
#
# COMPACT_ATOMS: atom_id res chain seq x y z
N MET A 1 -8.79 15.27 17.66
CA MET A 1 -7.90 16.46 17.80
C MET A 1 -8.68 17.72 18.17
N ALA A 2 -8.66 18.14 19.44
CA ALA A 2 -9.03 19.51 19.86
C ALA A 2 -8.13 20.04 21.00
N LYS A 3 -6.92 19.46 21.15
CA LYS A 3 -5.90 19.88 22.14
C LYS A 3 -4.47 19.96 21.58
N LEU A 4 -4.32 20.07 20.26
CA LEU A 4 -3.02 20.29 19.60
C LEU A 4 -2.80 21.73 19.12
N SER A 5 -3.77 22.63 19.30
CA SER A 5 -3.66 24.04 18.87
C SER A 5 -3.15 25.00 19.96
N ASN A 6 -2.65 24.48 21.09
CA ASN A 6 -2.09 25.29 22.18
C ASN A 6 -0.61 24.98 22.46
N ALA A 7 0.14 24.61 21.42
CA ALA A 7 1.59 24.72 21.44
C ALA A 7 1.99 26.21 21.43
N LYS A 8 1.97 26.82 22.62
CA LYS A 8 2.80 27.99 22.93
C LYS A 8 4.20 27.73 22.37
N ARG A 9 4.77 28.74 21.70
CA ARG A 9 6.19 28.87 21.34
C ARG A 9 7.12 28.04 22.25
N VAL A 10 7.45 26.81 21.85
CA VAL A 10 8.57 26.05 22.42
C VAL A 10 9.73 26.28 21.44
N GLY A 11 10.87 26.76 21.95
CA GLY A 11 12.07 26.98 21.13
C GLY A 11 12.43 25.72 20.35
N GLY A 12 12.76 25.87 19.07
CA GLY A 12 13.06 24.75 18.18
C GLY A 12 14.27 23.94 18.67
N PHE A 13 14.26 22.62 18.41
CA PHE A 13 15.44 21.78 18.56
C PHE A 13 16.39 22.11 17.39
N THR A 14 17.25 23.12 17.57
CA THR A 14 18.10 23.65 16.49
C THR A 14 19.48 23.00 16.45
N VAL A 15 20.18 23.25 15.35
CA VAL A 15 21.57 22.85 15.16
C VAL A 15 22.49 23.42 16.25
N GLU A 16 22.25 24.65 16.71
CA GLU A 16 23.02 25.26 17.80
C GLU A 16 22.82 24.53 19.14
N LEU A 17 21.59 24.10 19.43
CA LEU A 17 21.31 23.32 20.63
C LEU A 17 22.05 21.97 20.58
N VAL A 18 22.00 21.27 19.45
CA VAL A 18 22.73 20.00 19.27
C VAL A 18 24.24 20.21 19.41
N SER A 19 24.77 21.30 18.85
CA SER A 19 26.19 21.67 19.03
C SER A 19 26.54 21.91 20.51
N SER A 20 25.67 22.58 21.28
CA SER A 20 25.89 22.79 22.71
C SER A 20 25.86 21.47 23.48
N ILE A 21 24.87 20.61 23.22
CA ILE A 21 24.75 19.30 23.87
C ILE A 21 25.99 18.44 23.57
N ALA A 22 26.49 18.48 22.33
CA ALA A 22 27.68 17.74 21.91
C ALA A 22 28.95 18.25 22.62
N ALA A 23 29.08 19.56 22.80
CA ALA A 23 30.19 20.15 23.52
C ALA A 23 30.20 19.74 25.01
N ASP A 24 29.05 19.81 25.67
CA ASP A 24 28.88 19.34 27.06
C ASP A 24 29.19 17.83 27.16
N PHE A 25 28.70 17.05 26.20
CA PHE A 25 28.92 15.61 26.13
C PHE A 25 30.41 15.28 25.99
N ALA A 26 31.11 15.93 25.07
CA ALA A 26 32.54 15.75 24.86
C ALA A 26 33.36 16.13 26.10
N SER A 27 33.06 17.30 26.70
CA SER A 27 33.70 17.79 27.93
C SER A 27 33.57 16.78 29.07
N ARG A 28 32.38 16.22 29.29
CA ARG A 28 32.12 15.24 30.35
C ARG A 28 33.02 13.99 30.27
N PHE A 29 33.38 13.54 29.07
CA PHE A 29 34.23 12.36 28.89
C PHE A 29 35.73 12.71 28.76
N LEU A 30 36.06 13.81 28.10
CA LEU A 30 37.44 14.13 27.74
C LEU A 30 38.15 15.00 28.76
N ASP A 31 37.48 15.95 29.43
CA ASP A 31 38.17 16.85 30.36
C ASP A 31 38.75 16.11 31.58
N PRO A 32 38.00 15.23 32.27
CA PRO A 32 38.56 14.45 33.37
C PRO A 32 39.70 13.54 32.92
N TYR A 33 39.61 13.00 31.70
CA TYR A 33 40.65 12.14 31.13
C TYR A 33 41.91 12.92 30.76
N CYS A 34 41.77 14.14 30.24
CA CYS A 34 42.90 15.05 30.02
C CYS A 34 43.60 15.37 31.34
N ASP A 35 42.83 15.63 32.40
CA ASP A 35 43.36 15.94 33.73
C ASP A 35 44.11 14.72 34.32
N GLU A 36 43.58 13.50 34.14
CA GLU A 36 44.24 12.24 34.50
C GLU A 36 45.57 12.06 33.77
N ILE A 37 45.57 12.20 32.43
CA ILE A 37 46.80 12.09 31.61
C ILE A 37 47.87 13.08 32.09
N LEU A 38 47.46 14.31 32.42
CA LEU A 38 48.37 15.34 32.92
C LEU A 38 48.90 15.02 34.32
N ALA A 39 48.03 14.56 35.22
CA ALA A 39 48.39 14.23 36.60
C ALA A 39 49.33 13.02 36.70
N GLU A 40 49.13 12.02 35.85
CA GLU A 40 49.90 10.76 35.87
C GLU A 40 51.14 10.79 34.94
N ASP A 41 51.37 11.89 34.22
CA ASP A 41 52.41 11.98 33.19
C ASP A 41 52.35 10.84 32.16
N ARG A 42 51.13 10.39 31.85
CA ARG A 42 50.88 9.14 31.11
C ARG A 42 51.45 9.23 29.69
N THR A 43 52.21 8.20 29.31
CA THR A 43 52.72 8.01 27.94
C THR A 43 52.06 6.80 27.29
N PHE A 44 52.05 6.78 25.96
CA PHE A 44 51.38 5.74 25.18
C PHE A 44 52.39 5.06 24.26
N ALA A 45 52.22 3.75 24.05
CA ALA A 45 53.05 2.94 23.19
C ALA A 45 52.21 2.31 22.08
N ARG A 46 52.89 1.80 21.04
CA ARG A 46 52.23 1.01 20.00
C ARG A 46 51.54 -0.20 20.62
N LYS A 47 50.38 -0.55 20.08
CA LYS A 47 49.59 -1.69 20.55
C LYS A 47 49.07 -2.48 19.36
N GLU A 48 48.95 -3.78 19.54
CA GLU A 48 48.29 -4.66 18.60
C GLU A 48 47.02 -5.19 19.24
N ILE A 49 45.91 -5.15 18.50
CA ILE A 49 44.62 -5.68 18.92
C ILE A 49 44.18 -6.72 17.90
N ASN A 50 43.79 -7.89 18.38
CA ASN A 50 43.26 -8.94 17.51
C ASN A 50 41.75 -8.70 17.30
N ASP A 51 41.36 -8.41 16.07
CA ASP A 51 39.97 -8.33 15.62
C ASP A 51 39.50 -9.67 15.05
N SER A 52 38.24 -10.01 15.35
CA SER A 52 37.66 -11.30 14.92
C SER A 52 37.56 -11.47 13.40
N LEU A 53 37.55 -10.37 12.63
CA LEU A 53 37.36 -10.39 11.18
C LEU A 53 38.68 -10.08 10.45
N TRP A 54 39.39 -9.05 10.89
CA TRP A 54 40.59 -8.55 10.20
C TRP A 54 41.91 -9.08 10.77
N GLY A 55 41.87 -9.88 11.83
CA GLY A 55 43.07 -10.35 12.53
C GLY A 55 43.78 -9.23 13.29
N THR A 56 45.10 -9.22 13.28
CA THR A 56 45.88 -8.26 14.07
C THR A 56 45.85 -6.85 13.46
N ILE A 57 45.31 -5.89 14.20
CA ILE A 57 45.29 -4.47 13.87
C ILE A 57 46.33 -3.73 14.73
N SER A 58 47.29 -3.10 14.08
CA SER A 58 48.31 -2.28 14.73
C SER A 58 47.84 -0.83 14.94
N LEU A 59 48.12 -0.30 16.12
CA LEU A 59 47.77 1.05 16.56
C LEU A 59 49.03 1.83 16.95
N SER A 60 49.09 3.08 16.50
CA SER A 60 50.10 4.05 16.94
C SER A 60 49.84 4.53 18.37
N PRO A 61 50.86 5.04 19.08
CA PRO A 61 50.69 5.65 20.41
C PRO A 61 49.53 6.64 20.51
N LEU A 62 49.36 7.48 19.49
CA LEU A 62 48.26 8.45 19.43
C LEU A 62 46.90 7.76 19.36
N GLU A 63 46.76 6.75 18.51
CA GLU A 63 45.51 6.01 18.34
C GLU A 63 45.15 5.23 19.60
N VAL A 64 46.15 4.69 20.31
CA VAL A 64 45.96 4.04 21.62
C VAL A 64 45.41 5.04 22.63
N ALA A 65 45.97 6.24 22.72
CA ALA A 65 45.49 7.28 23.64
C ALA A 65 44.03 7.69 23.37
N ILE A 66 43.64 7.78 22.10
CA ILE A 66 42.27 8.10 21.69
C ILE A 66 41.33 6.93 22.01
N ILE A 67 41.72 5.70 21.65
CA ILE A 67 40.94 4.49 21.90
C ILE A 67 40.72 4.29 23.40
N ASP A 68 41.73 4.53 24.23
CA ASP A 68 41.63 4.36 25.69
C ASP A 68 40.80 5.47 26.37
N SER A 69 40.38 6.52 25.64
CA SER A 69 39.53 7.57 26.20
C SER A 69 38.15 7.03 26.60
N PRO A 70 37.55 7.54 27.69
CA PRO A 70 36.18 7.18 28.08
C PRO A 70 35.14 7.40 26.98
N LEU A 71 35.36 8.40 26.11
CA LEU A 71 34.48 8.71 24.98
C LEU A 71 34.39 7.53 23.99
N ILE A 72 35.54 6.94 23.64
CA ILE A 72 35.61 5.78 22.72
C ILE A 72 35.26 4.49 23.43
N GLN A 73 35.72 4.28 24.67
CA GLN A 73 35.39 3.08 25.44
C GLN A 73 33.89 2.89 25.66
N ARG A 74 33.11 3.98 25.71
CA ARG A 74 31.62 3.93 25.73
C ARG A 74 31.04 3.09 24.59
N LEU A 75 31.66 3.10 23.41
CA LEU A 75 31.17 2.38 22.24
C LEU A 75 31.15 0.85 22.42
N ARG A 76 31.84 0.32 23.44
CA ARG A 76 31.76 -1.11 23.83
C ARG A 76 30.40 -1.52 24.39
N SER A 77 29.63 -0.56 24.91
CA SER A 77 28.29 -0.83 25.44
C SER A 77 27.18 -0.51 24.43
N ILE A 78 27.54 -0.08 23.21
CA ILE A 78 26.58 0.27 22.16
C ILE A 78 26.69 -0.76 21.05
N ARG A 79 25.64 -1.55 20.87
CA ARG A 79 25.63 -2.61 19.87
C ARG A 79 25.50 -2.05 18.46
N GLN A 80 26.29 -2.57 17.53
CA GLN A 80 26.31 -2.12 16.13
C GLN A 80 24.91 -2.16 15.52
N LEU A 81 24.25 -3.31 15.72
CA LEU A 81 22.95 -3.63 15.14
C LEU A 81 21.80 -3.47 16.14
N GLY A 82 22.02 -2.73 17.23
CA GLY A 82 21.01 -2.45 18.26
C GLY A 82 20.29 -3.73 18.72
N VAL A 83 19.03 -3.89 18.32
CA VAL A 83 18.14 -4.98 18.76
C VAL A 83 18.28 -6.28 17.96
N VAL A 84 19.08 -6.34 16.89
CA VAL A 84 19.19 -7.50 15.99
C VAL A 84 19.62 -8.78 16.71
N HIS A 85 20.51 -8.67 17.69
CA HIS A 85 21.04 -9.80 18.46
C HIS A 85 19.98 -10.66 19.18
N TRP A 86 18.80 -10.10 19.41
CA TRP A 86 17.66 -10.85 19.95
C TRP A 86 17.13 -11.90 18.96
N VAL A 87 17.33 -11.69 17.66
CA VAL A 87 16.96 -12.62 16.58
C VAL A 87 18.18 -13.41 16.11
N TYR A 88 19.33 -12.75 15.97
CA TYR A 88 20.59 -13.32 15.53
C TYR A 88 21.58 -13.33 16.70
N PRO A 89 21.64 -14.39 17.52
CA PRO A 89 22.36 -14.38 18.79
C PRO A 89 23.88 -14.14 18.68
N GLY A 90 24.48 -14.33 17.50
CA GLY A 90 25.88 -13.99 17.24
C GLY A 90 26.14 -12.50 16.96
N ALA A 91 25.10 -11.71 16.65
CA ALA A 91 25.23 -10.30 16.28
C ALA A 91 25.43 -9.37 17.48
N THR A 92 26.32 -9.74 18.41
CA THR A 92 26.60 -9.05 19.67
C THR A 92 27.70 -8.01 19.57
N HIS A 93 28.31 -7.87 18.40
CA HIS A 93 29.40 -6.92 18.15
C HIS A 93 28.97 -5.47 18.37
N THR A 94 29.95 -4.65 18.72
CA THR A 94 29.74 -3.30 19.20
C THR A 94 30.29 -2.28 18.21
N ARG A 95 29.88 -1.02 18.40
CA ARG A 95 30.42 0.12 17.63
C ARG A 95 31.94 0.25 17.80
N PHE A 96 32.48 -0.21 18.93
CA PHE A 96 33.92 -0.23 19.18
C PHE A 96 34.67 -1.18 18.22
N ASP A 97 34.19 -2.41 18.05
CA ASP A 97 34.83 -3.40 17.18
C ASP A 97 34.78 -2.94 15.71
N HIS A 98 33.63 -2.38 15.31
CA HIS A 98 33.46 -1.76 14.00
C HIS A 98 34.44 -0.60 13.78
N THR A 99 34.57 0.31 14.74
CA THR A 99 35.52 1.45 14.68
C THR A 99 36.96 1.01 14.42
N LEU A 100 37.42 -0.08 15.07
CA LEU A 100 38.74 -0.66 14.79
C LEU A 100 38.84 -1.23 13.37
N GLY A 101 37.78 -1.90 12.93
CA GLY A 101 37.67 -2.42 11.58
C GLY A 101 37.73 -1.32 10.51
N VAL A 102 37.00 -0.21 10.68
CA VAL A 102 37.06 0.94 9.78
C VAL A 102 38.48 1.52 9.70
N LEU A 103 39.17 1.63 10.84
CA LEU A 103 40.57 2.07 10.88
C LEU A 103 41.51 1.13 10.09
N HIS A 104 41.29 -0.18 10.17
CA HIS A 104 42.03 -1.17 9.36
C HIS A 104 41.71 -1.00 7.87
N GLN A 105 40.44 -0.83 7.52
CA GLN A 105 40.02 -0.66 6.13
C GLN A 105 40.55 0.64 5.50
N VAL A 106 40.62 1.74 6.25
CA VAL A 106 41.30 2.96 5.79
C VAL A 106 42.76 2.68 5.43
N GLN A 107 43.49 1.95 6.27
CA GLN A 107 44.88 1.57 6.00
C GLN A 107 44.98 0.71 4.74
N ASN A 108 44.09 -0.26 4.55
CA ASN A 108 44.07 -1.13 3.39
C ASN A 108 43.82 -0.34 2.10
N LEU A 109 42.81 0.54 2.09
CA LEU A 109 42.50 1.39 0.94
C LEU A 109 43.69 2.29 0.58
N ALA A 110 44.27 2.96 1.57
CA ALA A 110 45.41 3.87 1.33
C ALA A 110 46.65 3.12 0.82
N SER A 111 46.94 1.96 1.43
CA SER A 111 48.07 1.12 1.05
C SER A 111 47.91 0.58 -0.37
N ALA A 112 46.70 0.22 -0.79
CA ALA A 112 46.44 -0.27 -2.14
C ALA A 112 46.71 0.79 -3.20
N VAL A 113 46.25 2.03 -2.97
CA VAL A 113 46.53 3.16 -3.86
C VAL A 113 48.02 3.45 -3.94
N ASN A 114 48.71 3.54 -2.80
CA ASN A 114 50.15 3.84 -2.75
C ASN A 114 51.00 2.70 -3.34
N THR A 115 50.62 1.45 -3.11
CA THR A 115 51.26 0.28 -3.74
C THR A 115 51.13 0.35 -5.26
N LEU A 116 49.95 0.69 -5.77
CA LEU A 116 49.75 0.89 -7.21
C LEU A 116 50.58 2.06 -7.75
N ALA A 117 50.71 3.15 -7.00
CA ALA A 117 51.54 4.29 -7.39
C ALA A 117 53.01 3.88 -7.50
N SER A 118 53.51 3.16 -6.49
CA SER A 118 54.86 2.60 -6.46
C SER A 118 55.12 1.66 -7.65
N GLN A 119 54.18 0.76 -7.97
CA GLN A 119 54.26 -0.12 -9.14
C GLN A 119 54.30 0.64 -10.48
N ARG A 120 53.72 1.84 -10.53
CA ARG A 120 53.76 2.75 -11.68
C ARG A 120 54.97 3.70 -11.66
N GLY A 121 55.90 3.53 -10.71
CA GLY A 121 57.05 4.43 -10.54
C GLY A 121 56.68 5.85 -10.12
N LYS A 122 55.50 6.03 -9.50
CA LYS A 122 54.98 7.32 -9.04
C LYS A 122 55.14 7.46 -7.51
N PRO A 123 55.32 8.68 -6.99
CA PRO A 123 55.33 8.91 -5.55
C PRO A 123 53.95 8.61 -4.95
N ASP A 124 53.92 8.30 -3.65
CA ASP A 124 52.68 8.04 -2.92
C ASP A 124 51.70 9.22 -3.06
N PRO A 125 50.52 9.05 -3.68
CA PRO A 125 49.53 10.11 -3.73
C PRO A 125 48.94 10.35 -2.33
N ILE A 126 48.73 9.30 -1.54
CA ILE A 126 48.21 9.41 -0.17
C ILE A 126 49.40 9.43 0.79
N LYS A 127 49.83 10.64 1.18
CA LYS A 127 50.94 10.85 2.11
C LYS A 127 50.63 10.33 3.51
N SER A 128 51.67 10.12 4.32
CA SER A 128 51.56 9.61 5.69
C SER A 128 50.65 10.45 6.60
N HIS A 129 50.63 11.78 6.43
CA HIS A 129 49.73 12.65 7.18
C HIS A 129 48.26 12.48 6.76
N HIS A 130 47.98 12.24 5.47
CA HIS A 130 46.63 11.89 5.00
C HIS A 130 46.15 10.57 5.62
N VAL A 131 47.01 9.55 5.65
CA VAL A 131 46.67 8.25 6.26
C VAL A 131 46.35 8.42 7.75
N ARG A 132 47.18 9.17 8.49
CA ARG A 132 46.93 9.46 9.91
C ARG A 132 45.62 10.22 10.12
N LEU A 133 45.35 11.26 9.33
CA LEU A 133 44.12 12.03 9.40
C LEU A 133 42.90 11.14 9.15
N LEU A 134 42.92 10.31 8.10
CA LEU A 134 41.82 9.38 7.80
C LEU A 134 41.63 8.34 8.91
N ARG A 135 42.72 7.82 9.50
CA ARG A 135 42.62 6.87 10.62
C ARG A 135 42.04 7.52 11.87
N LEU A 136 42.34 8.80 12.14
CA LEU A 136 41.64 9.56 13.18
C LEU A 136 40.15 9.76 12.88
N CYS A 137 39.81 10.04 11.62
CA CYS A 137 38.40 10.11 11.21
C CYS A 137 37.69 8.77 11.44
N ALA A 138 38.34 7.65 11.12
CA ALA A 138 37.80 6.32 11.38
C ALA A 138 37.56 6.07 12.87
N LEU A 139 38.44 6.51 13.77
CA LEU A 139 38.22 6.39 15.22
C LEU A 139 37.03 7.21 15.72
N LEU A 140 36.78 8.36 15.09
CA LEU A 140 35.84 9.37 15.61
C LEU A 140 34.48 9.37 14.91
N HIS A 141 34.31 8.68 13.78
CA HIS A 141 33.06 8.76 13.00
C HIS A 141 31.82 8.28 13.77
N ASP A 142 31.99 7.27 14.64
CA ASP A 142 30.88 6.60 15.33
C ASP A 142 30.66 7.07 16.77
N VAL A 143 31.42 8.06 17.26
CA VAL A 143 31.29 8.58 18.64
C VAL A 143 29.90 9.16 18.93
N GLY A 144 29.22 9.58 17.86
CA GLY A 144 27.88 10.16 17.88
C GLY A 144 26.74 9.13 17.95
N HIS A 145 26.99 7.84 18.12
CA HIS A 145 25.89 6.87 18.28
C HIS A 145 25.27 6.86 19.69
N ALA A 146 23.94 6.88 19.77
CA ALA A 146 23.20 6.67 21.02
C ALA A 146 22.95 5.19 21.31
N ALA A 147 22.40 4.87 22.48
CA ALA A 147 21.93 3.52 22.79
C ALA A 147 20.93 3.01 21.73
N PHE A 148 20.98 1.72 21.45
CA PHE A 148 20.31 1.03 20.35
C PHE A 148 20.65 1.55 18.95
N SER A 149 21.76 2.27 18.78
CA SER A 149 22.23 2.78 17.49
C SER A 149 21.12 3.51 16.71
N HIS A 150 20.82 3.08 15.49
CA HIS A 150 19.82 3.73 14.63
C HIS A 150 18.38 3.64 15.14
N VAL A 151 18.06 2.77 16.11
CA VAL A 151 16.69 2.61 16.60
C VAL A 151 16.24 3.86 17.35
N SER A 152 17.02 4.30 18.32
CA SER A 152 16.74 5.51 19.12
C SER A 152 16.86 6.77 18.27
N GLU A 153 17.84 6.82 17.38
CA GLU A 153 18.00 7.91 16.40
C GLU A 153 16.75 8.10 15.54
N LYS A 154 16.22 7.03 14.93
CA LYS A 154 15.00 7.11 14.13
C LYS A 154 13.79 7.52 14.97
N ALA A 155 13.70 7.07 16.22
CA ALA A 155 12.64 7.49 17.14
C ALA A 155 12.68 9.00 17.38
N ILE A 156 13.86 9.54 17.66
CA ILE A 156 14.06 10.96 17.94
C ILE A 156 13.84 11.81 16.69
N GLN A 157 14.38 11.40 15.54
CA GLN A 157 14.20 12.09 14.26
C GLN A 157 12.73 12.16 13.80
N SER A 158 11.90 11.20 14.22
CA SER A 158 10.47 11.22 13.93
C SER A 158 9.67 12.21 14.78
N LEU A 159 10.27 12.79 15.82
CA LEU A 159 9.64 13.86 16.60
C LEU A 159 9.54 15.13 15.73
N PRO A 160 8.36 15.78 15.64
CA PRO A 160 8.16 16.96 14.79
C PRO A 160 9.17 18.10 15.04
N ALA A 161 9.60 18.27 16.29
CA ALA A 161 10.57 19.30 16.66
C ALA A 161 12.00 19.02 16.15
N VAL A 162 12.37 17.75 15.92
CA VAL A 162 13.72 17.32 15.52
C VAL A 162 13.80 17.01 14.02
N ASN A 163 12.69 16.61 13.40
CA ASN A 163 12.61 16.28 11.98
C ASN A 163 13.34 17.26 11.02
N PRO A 164 13.24 18.60 11.16
CA PRO A 164 13.91 19.52 10.23
C PRO A 164 15.43 19.61 10.41
N LEU A 165 16.00 19.10 11.51
CA LEU A 165 17.41 19.27 11.89
C LEU A 165 18.38 18.79 10.81
N ALA A 166 18.13 17.61 10.22
CA ALA A 166 19.04 17.03 9.23
C ALA A 166 19.11 17.88 7.94
N ALA A 167 17.97 18.42 7.52
CA ALA A 167 17.90 19.33 6.37
C ALA A 167 18.55 20.68 6.69
N GLU A 168 18.31 21.22 7.89
CA GLU A 168 18.94 22.46 8.36
C GLU A 168 20.47 22.33 8.39
N PHE A 169 21.00 21.26 8.99
CA PHE A 169 22.42 20.96 9.06
C PHE A 169 23.05 20.87 7.67
N SER A 170 22.41 20.14 6.76
CA SER A 170 22.90 19.95 5.39
C SER A 170 23.00 21.28 4.63
N ARG A 171 22.03 22.20 4.86
CA ARG A 171 22.05 23.57 4.30
C ARG A 171 23.19 24.41 4.87
N ILE A 172 23.39 24.41 6.19
CA ILE A 172 24.44 25.19 6.87
C ILE A 172 25.83 24.75 6.39
N HIS A 173 26.05 23.43 6.28
CA HIS A 173 27.34 22.86 5.92
C HIS A 173 27.51 22.60 4.42
N ARG A 174 26.55 23.04 3.60
CA ARG A 174 26.58 22.96 2.12
C ARG A 174 26.81 21.53 1.59
N ILE A 175 26.21 20.55 2.25
CA ILE A 175 26.29 19.11 1.90
C ILE A 175 25.47 18.85 0.63
N GLY A 176 25.98 18.01 -0.27
CA GLY A 176 25.38 17.69 -1.57
C GLY A 176 25.93 18.51 -2.75
N THR A 177 25.62 18.05 -3.97
CA THR A 177 26.11 18.66 -5.23
C THR A 177 25.47 20.02 -5.51
N SER A 178 26.07 20.83 -6.39
CA SER A 178 25.48 22.10 -6.84
C SER A 178 24.12 21.92 -7.50
N ALA A 179 23.90 20.82 -8.23
CA ALA A 179 22.63 20.47 -8.85
C ALA A 179 21.56 20.03 -7.82
N GLU A 180 21.95 19.25 -6.80
CA GLU A 180 21.05 18.85 -5.70
C GLU A 180 20.64 20.05 -4.83
N ARG A 181 21.53 21.04 -4.68
CA ARG A 181 21.26 22.30 -3.95
C ARG A 181 20.34 23.27 -4.70
N GLN A 182 20.28 23.20 -6.03
CA GLN A 182 19.43 24.05 -6.88
C GLN A 182 18.06 23.41 -7.17
N ALA A 183 17.93 22.10 -7.06
CA ALA A 183 16.64 21.43 -7.18
C ALA A 183 15.80 21.75 -5.93
N GLU A 184 14.81 22.64 -6.05
CA GLU A 184 13.86 23.04 -4.99
C GLU A 184 12.98 21.89 -4.42
N ARG A 185 13.26 20.62 -4.76
CA ARG A 185 12.58 19.44 -4.23
C ARG A 185 13.42 18.80 -3.12
N ALA A 186 12.91 18.85 -1.89
CA ALA A 186 13.54 18.32 -0.68
C ALA A 186 13.97 16.84 -0.76
N ASP A 187 13.33 16.04 -1.62
CA ASP A 187 13.54 14.58 -1.70
C ASP A 187 14.88 14.15 -2.36
N LYS A 188 15.70 15.08 -2.86
CA LYS A 188 16.96 14.78 -3.55
C LYS A 188 18.23 15.24 -2.82
N VAL A 189 18.13 15.95 -1.72
CA VAL A 189 19.30 16.36 -0.94
C VAL A 189 19.70 15.22 -0.02
N GLU A 190 20.96 14.77 -0.11
CA GLU A 190 21.49 13.79 0.82
C GLU A 190 21.49 14.36 2.24
N THR A 191 20.65 13.79 3.12
CA THR A 191 20.59 14.16 4.53
C THR A 191 21.51 13.28 5.35
N LYS A 192 22.16 13.90 6.34
CA LYS A 192 23.03 13.19 7.28
C LYS A 192 22.24 12.62 8.45
N GLN A 193 22.71 11.49 8.93
CA GLN A 193 22.18 10.84 10.12
C GLN A 193 22.46 11.72 11.35
N LEU A 194 21.57 11.67 12.35
CA LEU A 194 21.73 12.40 13.60
C LEU A 194 23.02 12.01 14.32
N SER A 195 23.41 10.74 14.23
CA SER A 195 24.67 10.23 14.76
C SER A 195 25.90 10.86 14.08
N GLU A 196 25.89 10.99 12.75
CA GLU A 196 26.94 11.72 12.00
C GLU A 196 26.99 13.22 12.39
N ILE A 197 25.82 13.86 12.53
CA ILE A 197 25.70 15.27 12.96
C ILE A 197 26.26 15.46 14.36
N PHE A 198 25.94 14.55 15.28
CA PHE A 198 26.41 14.63 16.66
C PHE A 198 27.92 14.35 16.75
N ALA A 199 28.42 13.36 16.01
CA ALA A 199 29.87 13.09 15.88
C ALA A 199 30.62 14.33 15.36
N PHE A 200 30.10 15.01 14.34
CA PHE A 200 30.65 16.26 13.83
C PHE A 200 30.83 17.31 14.93
N TYR A 201 29.79 17.55 15.75
CA TYR A 201 29.89 18.54 16.82
C TYR A 201 30.74 18.10 18.01
N ILE A 202 30.77 16.80 18.34
CA ILE A 202 31.69 16.25 19.35
C ILE A 202 33.14 16.52 18.93
N VAL A 203 33.48 16.23 17.67
CA VAL A 203 34.82 16.44 17.13
C VAL A 203 35.21 17.92 17.10
N LYS A 204 34.26 18.80 16.76
CA LYS A 204 34.51 20.26 16.73
C LYS A 204 34.44 20.94 18.10
N SER A 205 34.26 20.20 19.19
CA SER A 205 34.19 20.75 20.54
C SER A 205 35.57 21.22 21.03
N LYS A 206 35.57 22.22 21.94
CA LYS A 206 36.80 22.68 22.60
C LYS A 206 37.50 21.59 23.40
N ALA A 207 36.73 20.66 23.98
CA ALA A 207 37.26 19.53 24.72
C ALA A 207 38.06 18.59 23.81
N MET A 208 37.59 18.32 22.59
CA MET A 208 38.34 17.53 21.62
C MET A 208 39.62 18.25 21.16
N THR A 209 39.56 19.56 20.89
CA THR A 209 40.75 20.35 20.55
C THR A 209 41.79 20.25 21.65
N ARG A 210 41.41 20.51 22.91
CA ARG A 210 42.29 20.39 24.09
C ARG A 210 42.89 19.00 24.21
N PHE A 211 42.08 17.96 24.01
CA PHE A 211 42.53 16.58 24.08
C PHE A 211 43.58 16.25 23.02
N LEU A 212 43.34 16.60 21.76
CA LEU A 212 44.31 16.36 20.68
C LEU A 212 45.59 17.19 20.84
N GLU A 213 45.50 18.42 21.34
CA GLU A 213 46.65 19.26 21.68
C GLU A 213 47.53 18.61 22.75
N LEU A 214 46.90 18.10 23.82
CA LEU A 214 47.60 17.40 24.89
C LEU A 214 48.36 16.18 24.35
N LEU A 215 47.73 15.39 23.48
CA LEU A 215 48.34 14.17 22.95
C LEU A 215 49.54 14.40 22.02
N ARG A 216 49.65 15.57 21.37
CA ARG A 216 50.83 15.91 20.53
C ARG A 216 52.13 15.89 21.32
N GLY A 217 52.11 16.27 22.59
CA GLY A 217 53.30 16.33 23.44
C GLY A 217 53.64 15.02 24.18
N ARG A 218 52.77 14.01 24.11
CA ARG A 218 52.77 12.85 25.02
C ARG A 218 53.06 11.49 24.38
N THR A 219 53.26 11.48 23.07
CA THR A 219 53.30 10.25 22.27
C THR A 219 54.68 9.92 21.69
N GLY A 220 55.71 10.72 22.03
CA GLY A 220 57.12 10.50 21.64
C GLY A 220 57.45 10.65 20.15
N GLU A 221 56.44 10.66 19.28
CA GLU A 221 56.55 10.87 17.84
C GLU A 221 55.97 12.26 17.47
N VAL A 222 56.63 13.00 16.56
CA VAL A 222 56.08 14.25 16.02
C VAL A 222 55.02 13.89 14.97
N TYR A 223 53.75 13.87 15.38
CA TYR A 223 52.64 13.67 14.46
C TYR A 223 52.35 14.96 13.69
N SER A 224 52.21 14.83 12.37
CA SER A 224 51.64 15.85 11.49
C SER A 224 50.41 15.28 10.79
N PHE A 225 49.30 16.02 10.79
CA PHE A 225 48.03 15.62 10.17
C PHE A 225 47.78 16.34 8.85
N THR A 226 48.49 17.45 8.63
CA THR A 226 48.48 18.26 7.42
C THR A 226 49.89 18.39 6.84
N SER A 227 49.99 18.92 5.63
CA SER A 227 51.28 19.26 5.01
C SER A 227 51.97 20.49 5.64
N HIS A 228 51.32 21.20 6.58
CA HIS A 228 51.82 22.45 7.14
C HIS A 228 52.69 22.22 8.38
N LYS A 229 53.87 22.87 8.43
CA LYS A 229 54.79 22.76 9.57
C LYS A 229 54.24 23.36 10.88
N ASN A 230 53.36 24.37 10.79
CA ASN A 230 52.73 25.04 11.93
C ASN A 230 51.22 24.76 11.97
N GLU A 231 50.83 23.49 11.84
CA GLU A 231 49.42 23.11 11.87
C GLU A 231 48.78 23.41 13.23
N LYS A 232 47.59 24.01 13.17
CA LYS A 232 46.72 24.24 14.32
C LYS A 232 45.77 23.06 14.47
N ILE A 233 45.51 22.64 15.71
CA ILE A 233 44.62 21.50 15.95
C ILE A 233 43.17 21.84 15.56
N GLU A 234 42.78 23.10 15.65
CA GLU A 234 41.49 23.59 15.18
C GLU A 234 41.25 23.30 13.70
N ASP A 235 42.29 23.41 12.87
CA ASP A 235 42.20 23.09 11.44
C ASP A 235 42.07 21.57 11.26
N VAL A 236 42.78 20.77 12.07
CA VAL A 236 42.71 19.30 12.02
C VAL A 236 41.31 18.80 12.41
N VAL A 237 40.72 19.30 13.50
CA VAL A 237 39.35 18.91 13.89
C VAL A 237 38.30 19.36 12.87
N ASP A 238 38.52 20.48 12.18
CA ASP A 238 37.65 20.90 11.08
C ASP A 238 37.72 19.94 9.89
N LEU A 239 38.92 19.47 9.54
CA LEU A 239 39.11 18.46 8.50
C LEU A 239 38.48 17.12 8.89
N ILE A 240 38.65 16.66 10.14
CA ILE A 240 38.01 15.42 10.63
C ILE A 240 36.49 15.56 10.55
N GLY A 241 35.94 16.65 11.06
CA GLY A 241 34.50 16.92 11.00
C GLY A 241 33.99 16.89 9.56
N LYS A 242 34.65 17.58 8.63
CA LYS A 242 34.31 17.56 7.20
C LYS A 242 34.35 16.15 6.61
N ALA A 243 35.36 15.34 6.92
CA ALA A 243 35.46 13.97 6.42
C ALA A 243 34.28 13.08 6.87
N ILE A 244 33.90 13.16 8.16
CA ILE A 244 32.77 12.41 8.73
C ILE A 244 31.47 12.73 7.97
N ILE A 245 31.23 14.01 7.66
CA ILE A 245 30.03 14.44 6.93
C ILE A 245 30.19 14.39 5.40
N GLY A 246 31.24 13.75 4.88
CA GLY A 246 31.45 13.56 3.44
C GLY A 246 31.73 14.86 2.67
N VAL A 247 32.35 15.85 3.31
CA VAL A 247 32.80 17.11 2.70
C VAL A 247 34.29 17.02 2.38
N LYS A 248 34.69 17.58 1.23
CA LYS A 248 36.06 17.62 0.75
C LYS A 248 37.04 18.21 1.78
N ILE A 249 38.15 17.51 1.99
CA ILE A 249 39.22 17.86 2.94
C ILE A 249 40.56 18.20 2.28
N ASP A 250 40.72 17.94 0.98
CA ASP A 250 41.95 18.23 0.23
C ASP A 250 41.60 18.63 -1.20
N ASP A 251 42.26 19.67 -1.73
CA ASP A 251 42.03 20.17 -3.08
C ASP A 251 42.72 19.33 -4.16
N ARG A 252 43.93 18.83 -3.90
CA ARG A 252 44.68 17.96 -4.82
C ARG A 252 44.08 16.57 -4.88
N LEU A 253 43.54 16.08 -3.76
CA LEU A 253 42.90 14.78 -3.58
C LEU A 253 41.41 14.98 -3.30
N PRO A 254 40.61 15.41 -4.29
CA PRO A 254 39.22 15.84 -4.08
C PRO A 254 38.34 14.77 -3.42
N LEU A 255 38.67 13.49 -3.62
CA LEU A 255 37.92 12.36 -3.10
C LEU A 255 38.52 11.73 -1.83
N LEU A 256 39.49 12.37 -1.17
CA LEU A 256 40.15 11.80 0.02
C LEU A 256 39.15 11.49 1.15
N HIS A 257 38.17 12.37 1.37
CA HIS A 257 37.09 12.18 2.34
C HIS A 257 36.23 10.93 2.07
N GLN A 258 36.16 10.46 0.82
CA GLN A 258 35.37 9.29 0.43
C GLN A 258 35.95 7.97 0.94
N PHE A 259 37.12 7.99 1.56
CA PHE A 259 37.64 6.83 2.30
C PHE A 259 36.88 6.62 3.61
N ILE A 260 36.20 7.65 4.13
CA ILE A 260 35.38 7.60 5.35
C ILE A 260 33.90 7.64 5.02
N SER A 261 33.48 8.58 4.17
CA SER A 261 32.09 8.75 3.76
C SER A 261 32.00 8.92 2.25
N GLY A 262 31.68 7.83 1.55
CA GLY A 262 31.77 7.68 0.10
C GLY A 262 31.06 6.44 -0.47
N PRO A 263 31.21 6.18 -1.77
CA PRO A 263 30.53 5.09 -2.48
C PRO A 263 31.02 3.68 -2.07
N PHE A 264 32.30 3.53 -1.71
CA PHE A 264 32.94 2.30 -1.24
C PHE A 264 33.94 2.61 -0.11
N ASP A 265 33.48 3.38 0.87
CA ASP A 265 34.28 3.81 2.03
C ASP A 265 34.64 2.66 3.00
N ALA A 266 35.60 2.93 3.88
CA ALA A 266 36.07 2.00 4.90
C ALA A 266 34.94 1.54 5.85
N ASP A 267 33.99 2.43 6.16
CA ASP A 267 32.80 2.14 6.96
C ASP A 267 31.98 0.99 6.34
N LYS A 268 31.53 1.16 5.09
CA LYS A 268 30.78 0.14 4.34
C LYS A 268 31.53 -1.16 4.19
N LEU A 269 32.83 -1.09 3.90
CA LEU A 269 33.65 -2.27 3.72
C LEU A 269 33.77 -3.08 5.02
N ASP A 270 33.81 -2.44 6.19
CA ASP A 270 33.77 -3.18 7.46
C ASP A 270 32.38 -3.73 7.74
N TYR A 271 31.34 -2.88 7.83
CA TYR A 271 30.06 -3.34 8.36
C TYR A 271 29.37 -4.35 7.44
N PHE A 272 29.54 -4.26 6.11
CA PHE A 272 28.92 -5.24 5.22
C PHE A 272 29.40 -6.67 5.48
N VAL A 273 30.68 -6.84 5.79
CA VAL A 273 31.24 -8.17 6.08
C VAL A 273 31.07 -8.52 7.54
N ARG A 274 31.31 -7.57 8.46
CA ARG A 274 31.18 -7.79 9.91
C ARG A 274 29.76 -8.16 10.30
N ASP A 275 28.76 -7.43 9.83
CA ASP A 275 27.36 -7.71 10.16
C ASP A 275 26.93 -9.07 9.61
N ALA A 276 27.33 -9.39 8.38
CA ALA A 276 27.04 -10.68 7.77
C ALA A 276 27.67 -11.82 8.58
N HIS A 277 28.97 -11.70 8.90
CA HIS A 277 29.73 -12.68 9.66
C HIS A 277 29.14 -12.92 11.06
N GLN A 278 28.91 -11.85 11.82
CA GLN A 278 28.41 -11.94 13.19
C GLN A 278 26.95 -12.42 13.25
N ALA A 279 26.13 -12.07 12.25
CA ALA A 279 24.77 -12.62 12.14
C ALA A 279 24.73 -14.07 11.61
N GLY A 280 25.86 -14.65 11.19
CA GLY A 280 25.91 -15.99 10.62
C GLY A 280 25.27 -16.08 9.23
N THR A 281 25.30 -14.99 8.46
CA THR A 281 24.77 -14.93 7.09
C THR A 281 25.92 -14.84 6.07
N PRO A 282 25.80 -15.45 4.87
CA PRO A 282 26.84 -15.35 3.87
C PRO A 282 27.05 -13.91 3.40
N SER A 283 28.29 -13.43 3.44
CA SER A 283 28.70 -12.22 2.72
C SER A 283 29.01 -12.58 1.27
N VAL A 284 28.57 -11.74 0.34
CA VAL A 284 28.87 -11.87 -1.10
C VAL A 284 30.00 -10.94 -1.55
N LEU A 285 30.55 -10.13 -0.64
CA LEU A 285 31.54 -9.11 -0.95
C LEU A 285 32.97 -9.63 -0.79
N ASP A 286 33.74 -9.65 -1.87
CA ASP A 286 35.19 -9.90 -1.83
C ASP A 286 35.96 -8.56 -1.75
N ILE A 287 36.30 -8.18 -0.52
CA ILE A 287 37.05 -6.95 -0.26
C ILE A 287 38.46 -7.01 -0.85
N SER A 288 39.13 -8.15 -0.79
CA SER A 288 40.49 -8.28 -1.32
C SER A 288 40.50 -7.97 -2.82
N ARG A 289 39.50 -8.48 -3.55
CA ARG A 289 39.30 -8.16 -4.96
C ARG A 289 38.91 -6.69 -5.17
N LEU A 290 38.06 -6.11 -4.33
CA LEU A 290 37.70 -4.69 -4.39
C LEU A 290 38.96 -3.81 -4.28
N VAL A 291 39.77 -4.04 -3.26
CA VAL A 291 41.00 -3.30 -2.97
C VAL A 291 42.00 -3.42 -4.11
N GLN A 292 42.15 -4.61 -4.72
CA GLN A 292 42.99 -4.82 -5.91
C GLN A 292 42.52 -4.03 -7.15
N LYS A 293 41.23 -3.70 -7.24
CA LYS A 293 40.64 -3.02 -8.39
C LYS A 293 40.56 -1.50 -8.22
N ILE A 294 40.87 -0.98 -7.04
CA ILE A 294 41.04 0.46 -6.83
C ILE A 294 42.19 0.98 -7.70
N SER A 295 42.01 2.18 -8.23
CA SER A 295 43.00 2.88 -9.03
C SER A 295 42.93 4.38 -8.76
N PHE A 296 43.94 5.08 -9.26
CA PHE A 296 43.97 6.53 -9.29
C PHE A 296 44.42 7.02 -10.67
N ARG A 297 44.11 8.29 -10.96
CA ARG A 297 44.55 9.01 -12.16
C ARG A 297 44.92 10.45 -11.80
N GLU A 298 46.01 10.93 -12.37
CA GLU A 298 46.41 12.33 -12.29
C GLU A 298 45.80 13.08 -13.48
N LEU A 299 45.07 14.15 -13.20
CA LEU A 299 44.23 14.88 -14.13
C LEU A 299 44.54 16.38 -14.06
N ASP A 300 44.52 17.03 -15.23
CA ASP A 300 44.52 18.49 -15.31
C ASP A 300 43.13 19.04 -14.97
N ALA A 301 43.03 20.33 -14.63
CA ALA A 301 41.77 20.96 -14.23
C ALA A 301 40.63 20.81 -15.25
N SER A 302 40.97 20.76 -16.55
CA SER A 302 40.02 20.58 -17.66
C SER A 302 39.54 19.14 -17.84
N GLU A 303 40.20 18.16 -17.22
CA GLU A 303 39.86 16.75 -17.30
C GLU A 303 39.06 16.26 -16.08
N LEU A 304 38.91 17.11 -15.07
CA LEU A 304 38.10 16.80 -13.90
C LEU A 304 36.62 16.71 -14.29
N PRO A 305 35.88 15.72 -13.76
CA PRO A 305 34.43 15.70 -13.84
C PRO A 305 33.81 17.01 -13.34
N ASP A 306 32.75 17.49 -14.00
CA ASP A 306 32.10 18.78 -13.72
C ASP A 306 31.64 18.92 -12.26
N ASP A 307 31.20 17.81 -11.65
CA ASP A 307 30.76 17.73 -10.26
C ASP A 307 31.90 17.90 -9.24
N ILE A 308 33.15 17.71 -9.67
CA ILE A 308 34.36 17.93 -8.86
C ILE A 308 35.01 19.28 -9.20
N ALA A 309 35.10 19.60 -10.49
CA ALA A 309 35.79 20.80 -10.98
C ALA A 309 35.25 22.09 -10.34
N GLY A 310 33.94 22.18 -10.10
CA GLY A 310 33.29 23.33 -9.46
C GLY A 310 33.56 23.46 -7.95
N HIS A 311 34.18 22.47 -7.31
CA HIS A 311 34.32 22.39 -5.86
C HIS A 311 35.78 22.32 -5.39
N VAL A 312 36.74 22.30 -6.32
CA VAL A 312 38.18 22.33 -6.03
C VAL A 312 38.77 23.72 -6.30
N ALA A 313 39.75 24.13 -5.50
CA ALA A 313 40.57 25.29 -5.81
C ALA A 313 41.43 25.01 -7.04
N LYS A 314 41.65 26.03 -7.88
CA LYS A 314 42.58 25.93 -9.01
C LYS A 314 44.00 25.81 -8.46
N ILE A 315 44.67 24.72 -8.80
CA ILE A 315 46.08 24.48 -8.48
C ILE A 315 46.90 24.38 -9.77
N GLU A 316 48.20 24.69 -9.69
CA GLU A 316 49.14 24.56 -10.81
C GLU A 316 49.57 23.11 -11.06
N ASP A 317 49.40 22.24 -10.06
CA ASP A 317 49.73 20.82 -10.12
C ASP A 317 48.51 19.98 -10.56
N LYS A 318 48.74 18.70 -10.88
CA LYS A 318 47.67 17.77 -11.25
C LYS A 318 46.87 17.32 -10.03
N TYR A 319 45.56 17.19 -10.24
CA TYR A 319 44.64 16.57 -9.29
C TYR A 319 44.78 15.05 -9.35
N CYS A 320 44.65 14.37 -8.22
CA CYS A 320 44.66 12.91 -8.16
C CYS A 320 43.27 12.39 -7.79
N LEU A 321 42.59 11.80 -8.77
CA LEU A 321 41.26 11.25 -8.65
C LEU A 321 41.31 9.76 -8.34
N PHE A 322 40.58 9.31 -7.32
CA PHE A 322 40.43 7.89 -6.97
C PHE A 322 39.18 7.29 -7.62
N GLY A 323 39.25 6.01 -7.95
CA GLY A 323 38.12 5.30 -8.51
C GLY A 323 38.39 3.81 -8.70
N MET A 324 37.47 3.14 -9.36
CA MET A 324 37.55 1.73 -9.68
C MET A 324 38.05 1.54 -11.11
N ARG A 325 38.95 0.58 -11.37
CA ARG A 325 39.26 0.19 -12.75
C ARG A 325 38.00 -0.32 -13.45
N TRP A 326 37.92 -0.21 -14.77
CA TRP A 326 36.82 -0.80 -15.54
C TRP A 326 36.57 -2.28 -15.22
N SER A 327 37.64 -3.07 -15.08
CA SER A 327 37.55 -4.49 -14.69
C SER A 327 37.04 -4.75 -13.25
N GLY A 328 36.84 -3.71 -12.45
CA GLY A 328 36.29 -3.76 -11.09
C GLY A 328 34.79 -3.51 -11.00
N VAL A 329 34.12 -3.24 -12.11
CA VAL A 329 32.65 -3.08 -12.17
C VAL A 329 31.89 -4.22 -11.48
N PRO A 330 32.21 -5.51 -11.70
CA PRO A 330 31.52 -6.61 -11.01
C PRO A 330 31.58 -6.52 -9.48
N VAL A 331 32.64 -5.93 -8.93
CA VAL A 331 32.81 -5.80 -7.48
C VAL A 331 31.92 -4.69 -6.91
N LEU A 332 31.63 -3.65 -7.70
CA LEU A 332 30.62 -2.65 -7.33
C LEU A 332 29.19 -3.24 -7.36
N ASP A 333 28.93 -4.18 -8.29
CA ASP A 333 27.69 -4.96 -8.28
C ASP A 333 27.59 -5.86 -7.04
N GLU A 334 28.68 -6.55 -6.66
CA GLU A 334 28.77 -7.34 -5.41
C GLU A 334 28.51 -6.48 -4.17
N LEU A 335 29.04 -5.25 -4.12
CA LEU A 335 28.79 -4.29 -3.04
C LEU A 335 27.31 -3.91 -2.94
N HIS A 336 26.65 -3.66 -4.09
CA HIS A 336 25.23 -3.38 -4.13
C HIS A 336 24.39 -4.60 -3.68
N LEU A 337 24.77 -5.80 -4.13
CA LEU A 337 24.12 -7.05 -3.76
C LEU A 337 24.26 -7.35 -2.26
N ALA A 338 25.45 -7.15 -1.68
CA ALA A 338 25.71 -7.33 -0.26
C ALA A 338 24.77 -6.46 0.59
N ARG A 339 24.63 -5.19 0.22
CA ARG A 339 23.68 -4.27 0.86
C ARG A 339 22.25 -4.80 0.78
N VAL A 340 21.78 -5.18 -0.40
CA VAL A 340 20.40 -5.68 -0.60
C VAL A 340 20.13 -6.91 0.28
N LEU A 341 21.08 -7.84 0.34
CA LEU A 341 20.95 -9.05 1.14
C LEU A 341 20.95 -8.77 2.65
N LEU A 342 21.79 -7.86 3.14
CA LEU A 342 21.80 -7.46 4.55
C LEU A 342 20.48 -6.82 4.97
N TYR A 343 19.95 -5.91 4.13
CA TYR A 343 18.65 -5.31 4.40
C TYR A 343 17.54 -6.35 4.41
N ALA A 344 17.48 -7.24 3.43
CA ALA A 344 16.39 -8.21 3.33
C ALA A 344 16.47 -9.31 4.42
N LYS A 345 17.68 -9.80 4.73
CA LYS A 345 17.84 -10.90 5.69
C LYS A 345 17.91 -10.43 7.13
N ILE A 346 18.68 -9.37 7.42
CA ILE A 346 18.98 -8.95 8.79
C ILE A 346 18.11 -7.76 9.18
N TYR A 347 18.31 -6.60 8.54
CA TYR A 347 17.76 -5.34 9.03
C TYR A 347 16.22 -5.25 8.92
N ARG A 348 15.62 -5.84 7.87
CA ARG A 348 14.16 -5.85 7.66
C ARG A 348 13.48 -7.12 8.16
N HIS A 349 14.18 -7.97 8.93
CA HIS A 349 13.57 -9.15 9.50
C HIS A 349 12.40 -8.75 10.43
N THR A 350 11.22 -9.36 10.26
CA THR A 350 9.99 -8.91 10.93
C THR A 350 10.11 -8.84 12.45
N LYS A 351 10.85 -9.77 13.09
CA LYS A 351 11.07 -9.74 14.55
C LYS A 351 12.07 -8.67 14.99
N VAL A 352 13.02 -8.27 14.15
CA VAL A 352 13.92 -7.14 14.44
C VAL A 352 13.09 -5.86 14.45
N ILE A 353 12.35 -5.61 13.36
CA ILE A 353 11.44 -4.47 13.24
C ILE A 353 10.45 -4.41 14.42
N ALA A 354 9.85 -5.54 14.81
CA ALA A 354 8.94 -5.59 15.95
C ALA A 354 9.58 -5.04 17.24
N ILE A 355 10.83 -5.40 17.53
CA ILE A 355 11.55 -4.92 18.72
C ILE A 355 11.93 -3.44 18.55
N GLU A 356 12.36 -3.02 17.35
CA GLU A 356 12.62 -1.60 17.08
C GLU A 356 11.39 -0.73 17.33
N GLN A 357 10.21 -1.20 16.89
CA GLN A 357 8.95 -0.51 17.12
C GLN A 357 8.55 -0.46 18.59
N MET A 358 8.85 -1.51 19.37
CA MET A 358 8.68 -1.47 20.82
C MET A 358 9.56 -0.39 21.46
N ILE A 359 10.85 -0.34 21.14
CA ILE A 359 11.75 0.71 21.67
C ILE A 359 11.27 2.10 21.25
N LYS A 360 10.89 2.30 19.98
CA LYS A 360 10.31 3.55 19.50
C LYS A 360 9.06 3.94 20.28
N SER A 361 8.14 3.01 20.49
CA SER A 361 6.91 3.27 21.24
C SER A 361 7.19 3.68 22.69
N ALA A 362 8.17 3.04 23.35
CA ALA A 362 8.59 3.46 24.69
C ALA A 362 9.15 4.89 24.69
N LEU A 363 10.00 5.24 23.72
CA LEU A 363 10.55 6.59 23.57
C LEU A 363 9.46 7.63 23.22
N PHE A 364 8.46 7.27 22.41
CA PHE A 364 7.31 8.14 22.14
C PHE A 364 6.44 8.37 23.37
N CYS A 365 6.22 7.34 24.21
CA CYS A 365 5.55 7.54 25.49
C CYS A 365 6.29 8.56 26.38
N LEU A 366 7.63 8.54 26.35
CA LEU A 366 8.46 9.52 27.05
C LEU A 366 8.40 10.92 26.38
N SER A 367 8.34 11.01 25.06
CA SER A 367 8.29 12.31 24.36
C SER A 367 7.06 13.13 24.61
N GLU A 368 5.98 12.48 25.04
CA GLU A 368 4.75 13.15 25.42
C GLU A 368 4.81 13.77 26.84
N ILE A 369 5.86 13.49 27.63
CA ILE A 369 6.01 13.95 29.01
C ILE A 369 7.26 14.79 29.27
N VAL A 370 8.30 14.68 28.43
CA VAL A 370 9.55 15.46 28.55
C VAL A 370 9.90 16.17 27.24
N SER A 371 10.81 17.14 27.29
CA SER A 371 11.23 17.86 26.10
C SER A 371 12.06 16.97 25.14
N PRO A 372 12.10 17.28 23.84
CA PRO A 372 12.99 16.57 22.90
C PRO A 372 14.47 16.61 23.32
N GLU A 373 14.92 17.70 23.95
CA GLU A 373 16.27 17.81 24.52
C GLU A 373 16.52 16.76 25.60
N ASP A 374 15.58 16.59 26.54
CA ASP A 374 15.74 15.64 27.64
C ASP A 374 15.81 14.20 27.15
N ILE A 375 15.01 13.84 26.13
CA ILE A 375 15.06 12.51 25.50
C ILE A 375 16.38 12.31 24.79
N PHE A 376 16.82 13.32 24.03
CA PHE A 376 18.11 13.27 23.36
C PHE A 376 19.22 13.03 24.39
N ARG A 377 19.32 13.85 25.44
CA ARG A 377 20.30 13.67 26.52
C ARG A 377 20.16 12.31 27.21
N PHE A 378 18.95 11.80 27.38
CA PHE A 378 18.68 10.51 27.99
C PHE A 378 19.28 9.34 27.19
N VAL A 379 19.01 9.24 25.89
CA VAL A 379 19.51 8.12 25.06
C VAL A 379 21.03 8.14 24.82
N TYR A 380 21.67 9.31 24.98
CA TYR A 380 23.12 9.44 24.90
C TYR A 380 23.81 9.20 26.25
N ARG A 381 23.09 9.35 27.37
CA ARG A 381 23.65 9.19 28.72
C ARG A 381 23.75 7.72 29.14
N TYR A 382 22.82 6.89 28.70
CA TYR A 382 22.71 5.49 29.10
C TYR A 382 23.02 4.56 27.92
N ASP A 383 23.46 3.34 28.20
CA ASP A 383 23.67 2.29 27.21
C ASP A 383 22.42 1.41 27.02
N ASP A 384 22.51 0.45 26.09
CA ASP A 384 21.41 -0.45 25.72
C ASP A 384 20.83 -1.19 26.93
N GLU A 385 21.67 -1.74 27.81
CA GLU A 385 21.24 -2.55 28.96
C GLU A 385 20.64 -1.69 30.06
N ALA A 386 21.22 -0.52 30.33
CA ALA A 386 20.69 0.44 31.30
C ALA A 386 19.28 0.89 30.92
N LEU A 387 19.03 1.20 29.64
CA LEU A 387 17.70 1.57 29.15
C LEU A 387 16.65 0.48 29.41
N LEU A 388 17.00 -0.80 29.27
CA LEU A 388 16.10 -1.93 29.53
C LEU A 388 15.92 -2.26 31.01
N ALA A 389 16.80 -1.76 31.88
CA ALA A 389 16.82 -2.07 33.30
C ALA A 389 16.06 -1.06 34.16
N PHE A 390 15.59 0.06 33.59
CA PHE A 390 14.88 1.08 34.34
C PHE A 390 13.57 0.56 34.94
N GLU A 391 13.33 1.00 36.18
CA GLU A 391 12.06 0.90 36.90
C GLU A 391 11.39 2.27 36.88
N THR A 392 10.08 2.37 37.15
CA THR A 392 9.35 3.64 37.04
C THR A 392 10.05 4.78 37.80
N ASN A 393 10.42 4.57 39.07
CA ASN A 393 11.06 5.61 39.88
C ASN A 393 12.46 6.00 39.37
N SER A 394 13.28 5.02 38.98
CA SER A 394 14.63 5.32 38.46
C SER A 394 14.58 5.96 37.09
N LEU A 395 13.58 5.62 36.26
CA LEU A 395 13.33 6.29 34.99
C LEU A 395 12.91 7.73 35.21
N THR A 396 11.97 8.00 36.13
CA THR A 396 11.53 9.37 36.47
C THR A 396 12.73 10.26 36.82
N SER A 397 13.62 9.78 37.70
CA SER A 397 14.83 10.51 38.08
C SER A 397 15.82 10.65 36.93
N ALA A 398 15.99 9.61 36.10
CA ALA A 398 16.92 9.62 34.99
C ALA A 398 16.56 10.63 33.89
N ILE A 399 15.26 10.89 33.69
CA ILE A 399 14.73 11.90 32.75
C ILE A 399 14.45 13.26 33.43
N GLY A 400 14.90 13.46 34.67
CA GLY A 400 14.85 14.75 35.36
C GLY A 400 13.46 15.18 35.84
N LEU A 401 12.51 14.24 35.97
CA LEU A 401 11.16 14.53 36.46
C LEU A 401 11.03 14.25 37.97
N ASN A 402 10.08 14.93 38.61
CA ASN A 402 9.61 14.56 39.95
C ASN A 402 8.24 13.88 39.82
N ARG A 403 8.10 12.65 40.34
CA ARG A 403 6.87 11.85 40.24
C ARG A 403 5.66 12.54 40.88
N GLU A 404 5.88 13.24 42.00
CA GLU A 404 4.80 13.89 42.76
C GLU A 404 4.17 15.06 41.99
N SER A 405 4.88 15.62 41.00
CA SER A 405 4.38 16.71 40.16
C SER A 405 3.74 16.25 38.85
N LEU A 406 3.67 14.94 38.58
CA LEU A 406 3.15 14.39 37.32
C LEU A 406 1.64 14.18 37.36
N THR A 407 0.98 14.43 36.22
CA THR A 407 -0.43 14.10 36.04
C THR A 407 -0.63 12.58 35.98
N PRO A 408 -1.84 12.05 36.30
CA PRO A 408 -2.14 10.63 36.15
C PRO A 408 -1.85 10.07 34.75
N GLU A 409 -2.16 10.85 33.70
CA GLU A 409 -1.85 10.48 32.32
C GLU A 409 -0.35 10.42 32.02
N SER A 410 0.45 11.29 32.65
CA SER A 410 1.92 11.27 32.53
C SER A 410 2.52 10.06 33.25
N ILE A 411 1.99 9.71 34.42
CA ILE A 411 2.38 8.51 35.17
C ILE A 411 2.07 7.25 34.36
N GLU A 412 0.88 7.18 33.76
CA GLU A 412 0.51 6.04 32.91
C GLU A 412 1.41 5.87 31.70
N ARG A 413 1.76 6.97 31.00
CA ARG A 413 2.73 6.94 29.89
C ARG A 413 4.11 6.43 30.34
N LEU A 414 4.57 6.86 31.52
CA LEU A 414 5.83 6.40 32.10
C LEU A 414 5.78 4.90 32.41
N ASP A 415 4.69 4.43 33.03
CA ASP A 415 4.51 3.01 33.35
C ASP A 415 4.41 2.14 32.10
N GLU A 416 3.75 2.61 31.02
CA GLU A 416 3.73 1.91 29.74
C GLU A 416 5.13 1.87 29.07
N ALA A 417 5.91 2.96 29.13
CA ALA A 417 7.29 2.94 28.63
C ALA A 417 8.17 1.91 29.37
N VAL A 418 8.11 1.88 30.71
CA VAL A 418 8.83 0.91 31.55
C VAL A 418 8.39 -0.51 31.25
N LYS A 419 7.08 -0.73 31.10
CA LYS A 419 6.51 -2.03 30.75
C LYS A 419 7.02 -2.51 29.40
N ILE A 420 7.06 -1.65 28.39
CA ILE A 420 7.60 -2.00 27.07
C ILE A 420 9.08 -2.38 27.16
N PHE A 421 9.92 -1.60 27.86
CA PHE A 421 11.33 -1.95 28.07
C PHE A 421 11.49 -3.32 28.75
N LYS A 422 10.70 -3.58 29.80
CA LYS A 422 10.68 -4.89 30.48
C LYS A 422 10.21 -6.02 29.57
N ASP A 423 9.20 -5.77 28.74
CA ASP A 423 8.67 -6.76 27.81
C ASP A 423 9.70 -7.10 26.73
N VAL A 424 10.46 -6.11 26.21
CA VAL A 424 11.61 -6.36 25.34
C VAL A 424 12.66 -7.23 26.04
N LYS A 425 13.04 -6.86 27.27
CA LYS A 425 14.04 -7.60 28.08
C LYS A 425 13.60 -9.05 28.38
N ARG A 426 12.31 -9.27 28.63
CA ARG A 426 11.72 -10.59 28.94
C ARG A 426 11.25 -11.36 27.70
N ARG A 427 11.55 -10.85 26.49
CA ARG A 427 11.13 -11.46 25.22
C ARG A 427 9.61 -11.56 25.02
N LYS A 428 8.81 -10.75 25.72
CA LYS A 428 7.36 -10.61 25.52
C LYS A 428 7.09 -9.66 24.35
N LEU A 429 7.43 -10.11 23.15
CA LEU A 429 7.39 -9.27 21.97
C LEU A 429 5.99 -9.11 21.40
N VAL A 430 5.78 -7.98 20.74
CA VAL A 430 4.62 -7.78 19.86
C VAL A 430 4.63 -8.80 18.69
N VAL A 431 3.44 -9.12 18.22
CA VAL A 431 3.21 -9.98 17.06
C VAL A 431 2.64 -9.14 15.92
N LYS A 432 2.85 -9.63 14.70
CA LYS A 432 2.30 -9.00 13.50
C LYS A 432 0.79 -9.20 13.49
N ALA A 433 0.03 -8.11 13.61
CA ALA A 433 -1.41 -8.10 13.42
C ALA A 433 -1.75 -8.12 11.94
N PHE A 434 -1.07 -7.30 11.15
CA PHE A 434 -1.31 -7.16 9.71
C PHE A 434 -0.01 -6.93 8.94
N GLN A 435 0.11 -7.52 7.75
CA GLN A 435 1.20 -7.26 6.81
C GLN A 435 0.73 -6.36 5.68
N LEU A 436 1.38 -5.21 5.51
CA LEU A 436 1.13 -4.33 4.38
C LEU A 436 1.77 -4.90 3.11
N GLN A 437 1.02 -4.83 2.02
CA GLN A 437 1.43 -5.30 0.71
C GLN A 437 0.96 -4.32 -0.36
N LEU A 438 1.77 -4.15 -1.40
CA LEU A 438 1.33 -3.50 -2.64
C LEU A 438 0.43 -4.45 -3.45
N ARG A 439 0.70 -5.76 -3.38
CA ARG A 439 -0.08 -6.83 -3.99
C ARG A 439 -0.05 -8.08 -3.13
N PHE A 440 -1.19 -8.76 -3.05
CA PHE A 440 -1.31 -10.02 -2.33
C PHE A 440 -1.12 -11.21 -3.30
N PRO A 441 -0.31 -12.23 -2.94
CA PRO A 441 -0.19 -13.44 -3.75
C PRO A 441 -1.55 -14.12 -3.93
N ALA A 442 -1.81 -14.62 -5.14
CA ALA A 442 -3.06 -15.32 -5.48
C ALA A 442 -4.35 -14.51 -5.17
N ASP A 443 -4.29 -13.17 -5.20
CA ASP A 443 -5.50 -12.36 -5.13
C ASP A 443 -6.31 -12.50 -6.44
N PRO A 444 -7.54 -13.04 -6.41
CA PRO A 444 -8.37 -13.15 -7.61
C PRO A 444 -8.68 -11.78 -8.23
N ARG A 445 -8.51 -10.69 -7.48
CA ARG A 445 -8.79 -9.31 -7.90
C ARG A 445 -7.54 -8.51 -8.26
N ASP A 446 -6.35 -9.13 -8.40
CA ASP A 446 -5.12 -8.39 -8.75
C ASP A 446 -5.24 -7.64 -10.10
N LYS A 447 -6.15 -8.04 -10.99
CA LYS A 447 -6.42 -7.34 -12.26
C LYS A 447 -7.44 -6.22 -12.16
N ASP A 448 -8.14 -6.09 -11.02
CA ASP A 448 -9.09 -5.01 -10.78
C ASP A 448 -8.36 -3.71 -10.43
N ASN A 449 -8.68 -2.64 -11.16
CA ASN A 449 -8.09 -1.33 -10.91
C ASN A 449 -8.49 -0.80 -9.52
N VAL A 450 -9.72 -1.03 -9.06
CA VAL A 450 -10.16 -0.56 -7.73
C VAL A 450 -9.34 -1.21 -6.62
N GLN A 451 -9.11 -2.52 -6.73
CA GLN A 451 -8.28 -3.26 -5.78
C GLN A 451 -6.83 -2.76 -5.77
N ARG A 452 -6.24 -2.56 -6.95
CA ARG A 452 -4.86 -2.10 -7.10
C ARG A 452 -4.66 -0.66 -6.63
N ASP A 453 -5.54 0.24 -7.06
CA ASP A 453 -5.47 1.66 -6.75
C ASP A 453 -5.74 1.88 -5.26
N GLY A 454 -6.71 1.17 -4.68
CA GLY A 454 -7.00 1.22 -3.24
C GLY A 454 -5.84 0.72 -2.36
N LEU A 455 -5.14 -0.36 -2.77
CA LEU A 455 -3.93 -0.81 -2.06
C LEU A 455 -2.77 0.19 -2.19
N ALA A 456 -2.59 0.80 -3.36
CA ALA A 456 -1.57 1.81 -3.57
C ALA A 456 -1.85 3.06 -2.71
N GLU A 457 -3.09 3.57 -2.73
CA GLU A 457 -3.54 4.71 -1.94
C GLU A 457 -3.40 4.46 -0.44
N PHE A 458 -3.78 3.27 0.05
CA PHE A 458 -3.57 2.90 1.45
C PHE A 458 -2.09 2.93 1.87
N ASN A 459 -1.20 2.38 1.04
CA ASN A 459 0.23 2.39 1.35
C ASN A 459 0.82 3.81 1.28
N GLU A 460 0.36 4.65 0.36
CA GLU A 460 0.77 6.06 0.28
C GLU A 460 0.29 6.86 1.51
N ASP A 461 -0.97 6.68 1.90
CA ASP A 461 -1.56 7.35 3.05
C ASP A 461 -0.89 6.98 4.36
N ILE A 462 -0.58 5.69 4.56
CA ILE A 462 0.05 5.23 5.80
C ILE A 462 1.54 5.60 5.86
N GLU A 463 2.21 5.79 4.72
CA GLU A 463 3.55 6.36 4.63
C GLU A 463 3.58 7.87 4.88
N HIS A 464 2.51 8.58 4.52
CA HIS A 464 2.43 10.02 4.69
C HIS A 464 2.34 10.42 6.18
N PRO A 465 3.15 11.38 6.68
CA PRO A 465 3.24 11.68 8.11
C PRO A 465 1.92 12.06 8.80
N GLN A 466 1.08 12.87 8.15
CA GLN A 466 -0.22 13.31 8.72
C GLN A 466 -1.30 12.23 8.58
N LYS A 467 -1.57 11.78 7.34
CA LYS A 467 -2.56 10.72 7.06
C LYS A 467 -2.27 9.41 7.79
N GLY A 468 -0.99 9.03 7.96
CA GLY A 468 -0.61 7.85 8.75
C GLY A 468 -0.98 7.97 10.23
N LEU A 469 -0.87 9.16 10.82
CA LEU A 469 -1.35 9.43 12.19
C LEU A 469 -2.89 9.37 12.25
N GLU A 470 -3.57 9.93 11.27
CA GLU A 470 -5.04 9.86 11.18
C GLU A 470 -5.52 8.42 11.05
N PHE A 471 -4.88 7.62 10.20
CA PHE A 471 -5.16 6.19 10.06
C PHE A 471 -4.92 5.45 11.38
N ARG A 472 -3.82 5.74 12.09
CA ARG A 472 -3.54 5.14 13.40
C ARG A 472 -4.65 5.45 14.41
N GLU A 473 -5.14 6.69 14.48
CA GLU A 473 -6.23 7.05 15.38
C GLU A 473 -7.54 6.33 15.02
N ARG A 474 -7.87 6.26 13.73
CA ARG A 474 -9.04 5.49 13.23
C ARG A 474 -8.92 4.00 13.56
N LEU A 475 -7.72 3.42 13.42
CA LEU A 475 -7.45 2.03 13.80
C LEU A 475 -7.66 1.81 15.29
N LEU A 476 -7.16 2.70 16.14
CA LEU A 476 -7.35 2.60 17.58
C LEU A 476 -8.82 2.74 17.97
N ASP A 477 -9.58 3.64 17.32
CA ASP A 477 -11.02 3.82 17.53
C ASP A 477 -11.80 2.55 17.15
N GLU A 478 -11.49 1.97 15.98
CA GLU A 478 -12.13 0.74 15.53
C GLU A 478 -11.76 -0.45 16.44
N MET A 479 -10.51 -0.55 16.86
CA MET A 479 -10.07 -1.54 17.85
C MET A 479 -10.80 -1.37 19.19
N ASP A 480 -11.04 -0.13 19.63
CA ASP A 480 -11.81 0.16 20.84
C ASP A 480 -13.26 -0.35 20.74
N VAL A 481 -13.90 -0.24 19.57
CA VAL A 481 -15.23 -0.80 19.29
C VAL A 481 -15.19 -2.32 19.34
N VAL A 482 -14.25 -2.96 18.63
CA VAL A 482 -14.07 -4.41 18.60
C VAL A 482 -13.86 -4.96 20.02
N ILE A 483 -12.94 -4.36 20.79
CA ILE A 483 -12.65 -4.77 22.17
C ILE A 483 -13.88 -4.64 23.05
N SER A 484 -14.67 -3.56 22.92
CA SER A 484 -15.85 -3.32 23.76
C SER A 484 -16.97 -4.33 23.49
N LEU A 485 -17.09 -4.83 22.25
CA LEU A 485 -18.08 -5.87 21.90
C LEU A 485 -17.65 -7.28 22.32
N LEU A 486 -16.34 -7.55 22.37
CA LEU A 486 -15.81 -8.89 22.64
C LEU A 486 -15.43 -9.13 24.10
N ASN A 487 -14.90 -8.14 24.80
CA ASN A 487 -14.46 -8.29 26.19
C ASN A 487 -15.53 -7.80 27.17
N GLN A 488 -16.05 -8.70 28.00
CA GLN A 488 -16.82 -8.37 29.22
C GLN A 488 -15.90 -8.03 30.42
N GLY A 489 -14.61 -7.72 30.18
CA GLY A 489 -13.59 -7.43 31.19
C GLY A 489 -13.10 -5.98 31.18
N SER A 490 -11.94 -5.69 31.80
CA SER A 490 -11.36 -4.34 31.81
C SER A 490 -10.76 -3.95 30.46
N LYS A 491 -11.35 -2.92 29.85
CA LYS A 491 -10.86 -2.27 28.62
C LYS A 491 -9.51 -1.58 28.90
N PRO A 492 -8.48 -1.71 28.05
CA PRO A 492 -7.27 -0.90 28.19
C PRO A 492 -7.60 0.58 28.07
N SER A 493 -6.85 1.45 28.75
CA SER A 493 -6.94 2.88 28.49
C SER A 493 -6.51 3.20 27.05
N ARG A 494 -6.87 4.39 26.57
CA ARG A 494 -6.40 4.87 25.26
C ARG A 494 -4.87 4.96 25.19
N ILE A 495 -4.21 5.33 26.29
CA ILE A 495 -2.74 5.42 26.37
C ILE A 495 -2.12 4.03 26.24
N ALA A 496 -2.61 3.04 26.99
CA ALA A 496 -2.12 1.68 26.93
C ALA A 496 -2.37 1.02 25.57
N LEU A 497 -3.54 1.26 24.96
CA LEU A 497 -3.84 0.75 23.62
C LEU A 497 -2.92 1.38 22.57
N SER A 498 -2.77 2.71 22.60
CA SER A 498 -1.89 3.48 21.72
C SER A 498 -0.43 3.02 21.82
N ALA A 499 0.09 2.81 23.04
CA ALA A 499 1.44 2.28 23.27
C ALA A 499 1.61 0.83 22.79
N SER A 500 0.51 0.07 22.66
CA SER A 500 0.54 -1.33 22.23
C SER A 500 0.35 -1.53 20.72
N VAL A 501 -0.04 -0.51 19.96
CA VAL A 501 -0.30 -0.61 18.51
C VAL A 501 0.71 0.23 17.75
N MET A 502 1.55 -0.45 16.98
CA MET A 502 2.72 0.14 16.32
C MET A 502 2.61 -0.10 14.82
N ILE A 503 2.74 0.96 14.02
CA ILE A 503 2.70 0.90 12.57
C ILE A 503 4.09 1.20 12.03
N HIS A 504 4.60 0.30 11.20
CA HIS A 504 5.87 0.46 10.52
C HIS A 504 5.68 0.37 9.01
N THR A 505 6.05 1.43 8.30
CA THR A 505 6.20 1.41 6.84
C THR A 505 7.66 1.23 6.47
N GLN A 506 7.90 0.45 5.42
CA GLN A 506 9.21 0.31 4.82
C GLN A 506 9.31 1.31 3.67
N SER A 507 10.15 2.33 3.82
CA SER A 507 10.50 3.15 2.67
C SER A 507 11.12 2.28 1.58
N GLN A 508 10.90 2.65 0.31
CA GLN A 508 11.71 2.12 -0.78
C GLN A 508 13.17 2.30 -0.38
N THR A 509 13.91 1.20 -0.43
CA THR A 509 15.33 1.20 -0.04
C THR A 509 16.00 2.38 -0.73
N PRO A 510 16.67 3.29 0.02
CA PRO A 510 17.41 4.37 -0.61
C PRO A 510 18.27 3.73 -1.69
N GLY A 511 17.98 4.10 -2.94
CA GLY A 511 18.43 3.40 -4.12
C GLY A 511 19.95 3.25 -4.13
N GLY A 512 20.46 2.48 -5.10
CA GLY A 512 21.89 2.38 -5.35
C GLY A 512 22.63 3.71 -5.61
N SER A 513 22.01 4.88 -5.38
CA SER A 513 22.53 6.23 -5.64
C SER A 513 23.92 6.48 -5.03
N GLN A 514 24.18 6.05 -3.78
CA GLN A 514 25.50 6.25 -3.19
C GLN A 514 26.59 5.43 -3.88
N ILE A 515 26.38 4.12 -4.11
CA ILE A 515 27.36 3.27 -4.82
C ILE A 515 27.48 3.71 -6.30
N GLN A 516 26.38 4.16 -6.90
CA GLN A 516 26.33 4.71 -8.26
C GLN A 516 27.18 5.98 -8.44
N ARG A 517 27.53 6.70 -7.36
CA ARG A 517 28.46 7.83 -7.41
C ARG A 517 29.94 7.41 -7.51
N ALA A 518 30.27 6.12 -7.43
CA ALA A 518 31.63 5.64 -7.67
C ALA A 518 32.13 6.08 -9.05
N PHE A 519 33.38 6.54 -9.13
CA PHE A 519 34.04 6.79 -10.41
C PHE A 519 34.66 5.52 -10.96
N LEU A 520 34.40 5.26 -12.24
CA LEU A 520 35.13 4.30 -13.06
C LEU A 520 36.27 5.03 -13.77
N LEU A 521 37.46 4.44 -13.73
CA LEU A 521 38.67 4.90 -14.40
C LEU A 521 38.96 3.94 -15.57
N PRO A 522 38.46 4.24 -16.79
CA PRO A 522 38.82 3.47 -17.98
C PRO A 522 40.31 3.66 -18.32
N ALA A 523 40.86 2.74 -19.12
CA ALA A 523 42.25 2.82 -19.57
C ALA A 523 42.46 4.07 -20.45
N ASP A 524 41.50 4.32 -21.34
CA ASP A 524 41.46 5.46 -22.25
C ASP A 524 40.15 6.25 -22.04
N GLY A 525 40.18 7.57 -22.27
CA GLY A 525 39.03 8.46 -22.07
C GLY A 525 38.90 9.01 -20.64
N PRO A 526 37.93 9.90 -20.39
CA PRO A 526 37.75 10.58 -19.10
C PRO A 526 37.20 9.62 -18.02
N PRO A 527 37.38 9.95 -16.72
CA PRO A 527 36.64 9.31 -15.64
C PRO A 527 35.13 9.40 -15.89
N MET A 528 34.39 8.35 -15.57
CA MET A 528 32.94 8.33 -15.71
C MET A 528 32.27 7.81 -14.45
N SER A 529 31.03 8.22 -14.20
CA SER A 529 30.25 7.74 -13.06
C SER A 529 29.76 6.31 -13.30
N PHE A 530 29.79 5.46 -12.26
CA PHE A 530 29.18 4.12 -12.31
C PHE A 530 27.68 4.19 -12.63
N ARG A 531 27.01 5.28 -12.25
CA ARG A 531 25.62 5.54 -12.59
C ARG A 531 25.37 5.44 -14.09
N GLU A 532 26.22 6.05 -14.92
CA GLU A 532 26.09 6.06 -16.38
C GLU A 532 26.16 4.64 -16.98
N TYR A 533 26.93 3.77 -16.35
CA TYR A 533 27.01 2.36 -16.72
C TYR A 533 25.73 1.57 -16.35
N THR A 534 25.11 1.88 -15.21
CA THR A 534 23.94 1.14 -14.70
C THR A 534 22.61 1.50 -15.37
N VAL A 535 22.52 2.60 -16.14
CA VAL A 535 21.26 3.08 -16.75
C VAL A 535 20.57 2.02 -17.60
N ASN A 536 21.33 1.15 -18.27
CA ASN A 536 20.81 0.13 -19.18
C ASN A 536 20.65 -1.26 -18.54
N ARG A 537 20.92 -1.43 -17.24
CA ARG A 537 20.74 -2.71 -16.55
C ARG A 537 19.39 -2.75 -15.84
N GLN A 538 18.58 -3.76 -16.15
CA GLN A 538 17.41 -4.09 -15.33
C GLN A 538 17.90 -4.39 -13.91
N VAL A 539 17.44 -3.58 -12.95
CA VAL A 539 17.93 -3.64 -11.57
C VAL A 539 17.24 -4.83 -10.88
N TRP A 540 17.81 -6.03 -10.97
CA TRP A 540 17.33 -7.20 -10.24
C TRP A 540 17.06 -6.89 -8.76
N ALA A 541 17.89 -6.02 -8.16
CA ALA A 541 17.72 -5.57 -6.79
C ALA A 541 16.37 -4.84 -6.57
N SER A 542 15.89 -4.01 -7.50
CA SER A 542 14.60 -3.34 -7.35
C SER A 542 13.45 -4.34 -7.42
N SER A 543 13.54 -5.36 -8.28
CA SER A 543 12.55 -6.44 -8.35
C SER A 543 12.57 -7.31 -7.09
N TYR A 544 13.74 -7.67 -6.58
CA TYR A 544 13.87 -8.43 -5.34
C TYR A 544 13.30 -7.67 -4.13
N MET A 545 13.46 -6.34 -4.12
CA MET A 545 12.94 -5.49 -3.05
C MET A 545 11.46 -5.15 -3.21
N SER A 546 10.91 -5.14 -4.42
CA SER A 546 9.46 -4.92 -4.63
C SER A 546 8.59 -6.07 -4.13
N ASP A 547 9.15 -7.27 -4.03
CA ASP A 547 8.46 -8.44 -3.45
C ASP A 547 8.51 -8.47 -1.91
N GLN A 548 9.24 -7.53 -1.28
CA GLN A 548 9.27 -7.42 0.18
C GLN A 548 8.01 -6.74 0.71
N PRO A 549 7.58 -7.04 1.95
CA PRO A 549 6.42 -6.40 2.55
C PRO A 549 6.58 -4.88 2.62
N ALA A 550 5.54 -4.12 2.26
CA ALA A 550 5.53 -2.67 2.34
C ALA A 550 5.58 -2.16 3.80
N GLY A 551 5.23 -3.01 4.76
CA GLY A 551 5.20 -2.64 6.17
C GLY A 551 4.48 -3.65 7.04
N PHE A 552 4.34 -3.31 8.31
CA PHE A 552 3.68 -4.13 9.31
C PHE A 552 2.91 -3.29 10.32
N ILE A 553 1.77 -3.82 10.78
CA ILE A 553 1.09 -3.36 11.99
C ILE A 553 1.35 -4.41 13.06
N PHE A 554 1.93 -3.98 14.18
CA PHE A 554 2.26 -4.81 15.32
C PHE A 554 1.38 -4.47 16.51
N THR A 555 1.03 -5.49 17.29
CA THR A 555 0.46 -5.31 18.61
C THR A 555 0.72 -6.51 19.51
N THR A 556 0.30 -6.44 20.78
CA THR A 556 0.35 -7.59 21.69
C THR A 556 -0.49 -8.75 21.16
N ASP A 557 -0.12 -9.98 21.48
CA ASP A 557 -0.84 -11.17 21.00
C ASP A 557 -2.34 -11.14 21.35
N LYS A 558 -2.67 -10.59 22.51
CA LYS A 558 -4.05 -10.35 22.98
C LYS A 558 -4.91 -9.57 21.99
N TYR A 559 -4.34 -8.57 21.31
CA TYR A 559 -5.09 -7.65 20.44
C TYR A 559 -4.86 -7.87 18.95
N ALA A 560 -4.00 -8.82 18.58
CA ALA A 560 -3.57 -8.98 17.18
C ALA A 560 -4.70 -9.36 16.22
N ASN A 561 -5.62 -10.23 16.66
CA ASN A 561 -6.78 -10.60 15.85
C ASN A 561 -7.80 -9.46 15.75
N PHE A 562 -7.94 -8.64 16.79
CA PHE A 562 -8.83 -7.48 16.80
C PHE A 562 -8.31 -6.38 15.87
N ALA A 563 -7.01 -6.12 15.93
CA ALA A 563 -6.33 -5.22 15.01
C ALA A 563 -6.48 -5.68 13.55
N TYR A 564 -6.36 -6.99 13.26
CA TYR A 564 -6.57 -7.50 11.90
C TYR A 564 -7.97 -7.18 11.37
N ILE A 565 -9.02 -7.47 12.16
CA ILE A 565 -10.42 -7.22 11.78
C ILE A 565 -10.71 -5.71 11.61
N ALA A 566 -10.15 -4.88 12.50
CA ALA A 566 -10.25 -3.43 12.39
C ALA A 566 -9.59 -2.91 11.11
N VAL A 567 -8.37 -3.39 10.78
CA VAL A 567 -7.68 -3.02 9.53
C VAL A 567 -8.45 -3.48 8.31
N GLU A 568 -8.97 -4.71 8.30
CA GLU A 568 -9.78 -5.25 7.20
C GLU A 568 -11.00 -4.37 6.92
N LYS A 569 -11.74 -3.96 7.96
CA LYS A 569 -12.87 -3.05 7.82
C LYS A 569 -12.46 -1.68 7.30
N LEU A 570 -11.41 -1.08 7.86
CA LEU A 570 -10.92 0.24 7.44
C LEU A 570 -10.43 0.23 5.99
N LEU A 571 -9.74 -0.83 5.56
CA LEU A 571 -9.32 -1.02 4.17
C LEU A 571 -10.51 -1.06 3.22
N ARG A 572 -11.54 -1.83 3.60
CA ARG A 572 -12.73 -1.98 2.78
C ARG A 572 -13.56 -0.69 2.70
N GLU A 573 -13.77 -0.01 3.81
CA GLU A 573 -14.63 1.18 3.88
C GLU A 573 -13.94 2.44 3.33
N SER A 574 -12.62 2.57 3.48
CA SER A 574 -11.90 3.78 3.07
C SER A 574 -11.26 3.67 1.70
N TYR A 575 -10.83 2.48 1.31
CA TYR A 575 -10.02 2.25 0.10
C TYR A 575 -10.68 1.27 -0.87
N GLY A 576 -11.86 0.73 -0.55
CA GLY A 576 -12.56 -0.25 -1.39
C GLY A 576 -11.89 -1.62 -1.48
N VAL A 577 -10.76 -1.83 -0.79
CA VAL A 577 -9.94 -3.04 -0.85
C VAL A 577 -10.62 -4.19 -0.13
N ILE A 578 -10.70 -5.34 -0.78
CA ILE A 578 -11.14 -6.58 -0.13
C ILE A 578 -9.94 -7.49 0.04
N LEU A 579 -9.71 -7.96 1.27
CA LEU A 579 -8.56 -8.82 1.54
C LEU A 579 -8.75 -10.23 0.95
N PRO A 580 -7.74 -10.79 0.27
CA PRO A 580 -7.72 -12.21 -0.09
C PRO A 580 -7.27 -13.07 1.09
N ASP A 581 -7.45 -14.38 0.96
CA ASP A 581 -7.04 -15.37 1.97
C ASP A 581 -5.55 -15.32 2.30
N SER A 582 -4.71 -14.99 1.32
CA SER A 582 -3.26 -14.83 1.52
C SER A 582 -2.91 -13.68 2.48
N ALA A 583 -3.80 -12.71 2.71
CA ALA A 583 -3.60 -11.66 3.70
C ALA A 583 -3.56 -12.21 5.13
N LEU A 584 -4.38 -13.21 5.46
CA LEU A 584 -4.37 -13.90 6.76
C LEU A 584 -3.05 -14.67 6.95
N GLU A 585 -2.64 -15.42 5.92
CA GLU A 585 -1.41 -16.23 5.96
C GLU A 585 -0.17 -15.37 6.13
N LEU A 586 -0.05 -14.31 5.32
CA LEU A 586 1.05 -13.34 5.43
C LEU A 586 1.04 -12.68 6.81
N SER A 587 -0.13 -12.36 7.36
CA SER A 587 -0.27 -11.79 8.71
C SER A 587 -0.09 -12.81 9.84
N LYS A 588 0.09 -14.10 9.52
CA LYS A 588 0.18 -15.22 10.47
C LYS A 588 -1.00 -15.28 11.43
N ARG A 589 -2.21 -15.01 10.92
CA ARG A 589 -3.46 -15.07 11.69
C ARG A 589 -4.15 -16.40 11.45
N ASP A 590 -4.80 -16.92 12.50
CA ASP A 590 -5.58 -18.16 12.41
C ASP A 590 -6.98 -17.87 11.86
N ARG A 591 -7.33 -18.49 10.74
CA ARG A 591 -8.62 -18.25 10.07
C ARG A 591 -9.81 -18.59 10.97
N SER A 592 -9.75 -19.72 11.67
CA SER A 592 -10.86 -20.19 12.51
C SER A 592 -11.13 -19.21 13.66
N LYS A 593 -10.08 -18.70 14.31
CA LYS A 593 -10.20 -17.68 15.36
C LYS A 593 -10.73 -16.35 14.83
N ILE A 594 -10.30 -15.92 13.64
CA ILE A 594 -10.82 -14.69 13.03
C ILE A 594 -12.32 -14.85 12.74
N GLU A 595 -12.73 -15.94 12.11
CA GLU A 595 -14.16 -16.21 11.84
C GLU A 595 -14.99 -16.27 13.13
N GLU A 596 -14.53 -16.95 14.18
CA GLU A 596 -15.20 -17.01 15.48
C GLU A 596 -15.44 -15.61 16.08
N ILE A 597 -14.41 -14.76 16.04
CA ILE A 597 -14.50 -13.36 16.49
C ILE A 597 -15.49 -12.60 15.61
N LYS A 598 -15.41 -12.75 14.28
CA LYS A 598 -16.34 -12.11 13.34
C LYS A 598 -17.80 -12.50 13.59
N PHE A 599 -18.10 -13.76 13.91
CA PHE A 599 -19.45 -14.21 14.29
C PHE A 599 -19.95 -13.53 15.57
N THR A 600 -19.09 -13.41 16.57
CA THR A 600 -19.43 -12.71 17.82
C THR A 600 -19.71 -11.23 17.55
N LEU A 601 -18.85 -10.56 16.77
CA LEU A 601 -19.03 -9.16 16.36
C LEU A 601 -20.31 -8.93 15.54
N MET A 602 -20.63 -9.85 14.64
CA MET A 602 -21.86 -9.79 13.84
C MET A 602 -23.10 -9.79 14.72
N ARG A 603 -23.17 -10.68 15.72
CA ARG A 603 -24.26 -10.71 16.71
C ARG A 603 -24.32 -9.44 17.56
N GLY A 604 -23.17 -8.83 17.84
CA GLY A 604 -23.06 -7.52 18.50
C GLY A 604 -23.41 -6.31 17.62
N GLY A 605 -23.77 -6.50 16.35
CA GLY A 605 -24.15 -5.42 15.44
C GLY A 605 -22.99 -4.64 14.82
N TYR A 606 -21.75 -5.12 14.94
CA TYR A 606 -20.54 -4.45 14.45
C TYR A 606 -20.54 -4.16 12.94
N TYR A 607 -21.17 -5.05 12.15
CA TYR A 607 -21.20 -4.97 10.68
C TYR A 607 -22.51 -4.40 10.11
N ARG A 608 -23.39 -3.82 10.94
CA ARG A 608 -24.74 -3.40 10.49
C ARG A 608 -24.71 -2.43 9.30
N ASN A 609 -23.75 -1.51 9.31
CA ASN A 609 -23.57 -0.49 8.26
C ASN A 609 -22.31 -0.73 7.42
N SER A 610 -21.79 -1.96 7.42
CA SER A 610 -20.54 -2.31 6.73
C SER A 610 -20.82 -3.26 5.56
N PRO A 611 -19.99 -3.19 4.49
CA PRO A 611 -20.11 -4.09 3.35
C PRO A 611 -20.24 -5.57 3.74
N HIS A 612 -21.15 -6.29 3.05
CA HIS A 612 -21.48 -7.68 3.35
C HIS A 612 -20.27 -8.63 3.27
N ASP A 613 -19.25 -8.28 2.48
CA ASP A 613 -18.04 -9.07 2.33
C ASP A 613 -17.12 -9.08 3.57
N LEU A 614 -17.33 -8.17 4.53
CA LEU A 614 -16.61 -8.17 5.81
C LEU A 614 -17.16 -9.16 6.83
N ARG A 615 -18.44 -9.49 6.70
CA ARG A 615 -19.17 -10.40 7.61
C ARG A 615 -18.59 -11.80 7.51
N PRO A 616 -18.63 -12.60 8.60
CA PRO A 616 -18.27 -14.01 8.51
C PRO A 616 -19.12 -14.71 7.46
N THR A 617 -18.56 -15.72 6.81
CA THR A 617 -19.32 -16.45 5.77
C THR A 617 -20.43 -17.28 6.46
N PRO A 618 -21.72 -17.10 6.11
CA PRO A 618 -22.82 -17.86 6.69
C PRO A 618 -22.57 -19.38 6.62
N GLU A 619 -23.03 -20.14 7.62
CA GLU A 619 -22.79 -21.59 7.64
C GLU A 619 -23.41 -22.28 6.43
N ARG A 620 -24.58 -21.80 5.98
CA ARG A 620 -25.26 -22.35 4.82
C ARG A 620 -24.40 -22.26 3.56
N MET A 621 -23.70 -21.15 3.35
CA MET A 621 -22.81 -20.92 2.20
C MET A 621 -21.64 -21.90 2.12
N ARG A 622 -21.31 -22.61 3.21
CA ARG A 622 -20.21 -23.60 3.27
C ARG A 622 -20.64 -25.00 2.83
N LYS A 623 -21.93 -25.24 2.60
CA LYS A 623 -22.45 -26.55 2.23
C LYS A 623 -22.24 -26.83 0.72
N VAL A 624 -21.99 -28.09 0.38
CA VAL A 624 -21.63 -28.53 -0.98
C VAL A 624 -22.76 -28.31 -1.99
N ASP A 625 -24.00 -28.44 -1.54
CA ASP A 625 -25.18 -28.26 -2.38
C ASP A 625 -25.38 -26.80 -2.84
N ILE A 626 -24.93 -25.79 -2.07
CA ILE A 626 -24.87 -24.40 -2.54
C ILE A 626 -23.94 -24.28 -3.74
N ALA A 627 -22.75 -24.88 -3.67
CA ALA A 627 -21.80 -24.85 -4.78
C ALA A 627 -22.40 -25.48 -6.04
N ASN A 628 -23.11 -26.61 -5.89
CA ASN A 628 -23.82 -27.25 -6.99
C ASN A 628 -24.94 -26.37 -7.56
N ALA A 629 -25.71 -25.67 -6.72
CA ALA A 629 -26.75 -24.75 -7.18
C ALA A 629 -26.16 -23.54 -7.93
N ILE A 630 -25.06 -22.99 -7.43
CA ILE A 630 -24.30 -21.94 -8.12
C ILE A 630 -23.86 -22.43 -9.49
N ASP A 631 -23.24 -23.62 -9.57
CA ASP A 631 -22.74 -24.15 -10.84
C ASP A 631 -23.89 -24.40 -11.85
N ARG A 632 -25.04 -24.92 -11.41
CA ARG A 632 -26.25 -25.04 -12.25
C ARG A 632 -26.71 -23.69 -12.80
N PHE A 633 -26.77 -22.67 -11.94
CA PHE A 633 -27.20 -21.33 -12.36
C PHE A 633 -26.17 -20.67 -13.28
N VAL A 634 -24.88 -20.86 -13.05
CA VAL A 634 -23.81 -20.34 -13.91
C VAL A 634 -23.92 -20.92 -15.32
N VAL A 635 -24.24 -22.21 -15.46
CA VAL A 635 -24.51 -22.82 -16.76
C VAL A 635 -25.71 -22.16 -17.43
N LYS A 636 -26.84 -21.98 -16.71
CA LYS A 636 -28.02 -21.28 -17.26
C LYS A 636 -27.66 -19.85 -17.70
N ARG A 637 -26.89 -19.15 -16.89
CA ARG A 637 -26.45 -17.75 -17.12
C ARG A 637 -25.39 -17.63 -18.21
N SER A 638 -24.75 -18.70 -18.66
CA SER A 638 -23.66 -18.62 -19.66
C SER A 638 -24.07 -17.95 -20.97
N ILE A 639 -25.35 -18.00 -21.33
CA ILE A 639 -25.91 -17.34 -22.52
C ILE A 639 -26.18 -15.84 -22.32
N TYR A 640 -26.13 -15.36 -21.07
CA TYR A 640 -26.40 -13.97 -20.71
C TYR A 640 -25.19 -13.07 -20.99
N GLN A 641 -25.42 -12.01 -21.75
CA GLN A 641 -24.41 -11.02 -22.10
C GLN A 641 -24.52 -9.78 -21.21
N GLU A 642 -23.53 -9.59 -20.33
CA GLU A 642 -23.48 -8.41 -19.46
C GLU A 642 -23.35 -7.10 -20.26
N PRO A 643 -24.00 -6.01 -19.81
CA PRO A 643 -23.77 -4.67 -20.36
C PRO A 643 -22.31 -4.21 -20.15
N GLN A 644 -21.68 -3.65 -21.19
CA GLN A 644 -20.31 -3.09 -21.13
C GLN A 644 -20.29 -1.56 -21.00
N ASP A 645 -20.93 -1.01 -19.97
CA ASP A 645 -20.94 0.45 -19.69
C ASP A 645 -19.86 0.86 -18.67
N VAL A 646 -19.47 2.14 -18.61
CA VAL A 646 -18.45 2.63 -17.64
C VAL A 646 -18.89 2.43 -16.19
N GLU A 647 -20.21 2.54 -15.92
CA GLU A 647 -20.82 2.25 -14.62
C GLU A 647 -20.71 0.75 -14.22
N SER A 648 -20.40 -0.17 -15.16
CA SER A 648 -20.20 -1.60 -14.87
C SER A 648 -19.04 -1.87 -13.90
N ARG A 649 -18.01 -1.01 -13.90
CA ARG A 649 -16.78 -1.25 -13.14
C ARG A 649 -16.97 -1.19 -11.63
N ALA A 650 -17.93 -0.39 -11.15
CA ALA A 650 -18.18 -0.22 -9.72
C ALA A 650 -19.00 -1.37 -9.08
N TYR A 651 -19.62 -2.25 -9.86
CA TYR A 651 -20.54 -3.29 -9.38
C TYR A 651 -20.15 -4.71 -9.84
N GLY A 652 -18.84 -5.00 -9.78
CA GLY A 652 -18.28 -6.33 -10.02
C GLY A 652 -18.05 -6.68 -11.49
N SER A 653 -17.68 -5.73 -12.36
CA SER A 653 -17.24 -6.09 -13.72
C SER A 653 -15.99 -6.97 -13.66
N GLY A 654 -15.94 -8.04 -14.48
CA GLY A 654 -14.77 -8.92 -14.55
C GLY A 654 -14.81 -10.12 -13.61
N LEU A 655 -15.79 -10.18 -12.69
CA LEU A 655 -16.08 -11.40 -11.93
C LEU A 655 -16.57 -12.51 -12.86
N THR A 656 -16.12 -13.73 -12.61
CA THR A 656 -16.71 -14.92 -13.22
C THR A 656 -18.17 -15.07 -12.80
N GLY A 657 -18.98 -15.77 -13.59
CA GLY A 657 -20.38 -16.05 -13.23
C GLY A 657 -20.51 -16.67 -11.84
N LYS A 658 -19.56 -17.55 -11.47
CA LYS A 658 -19.51 -18.21 -10.16
C LYS A 658 -19.29 -17.23 -9.01
N GLU A 659 -18.30 -16.34 -9.14
CA GLU A 659 -18.01 -15.32 -8.13
C GLU A 659 -19.18 -14.35 -7.95
N ARG A 660 -19.82 -13.94 -9.05
CA ARG A 660 -20.99 -13.06 -9.01
C ARG A 660 -22.17 -13.72 -8.30
N THR A 661 -22.51 -14.96 -8.65
CA THR A 661 -23.62 -15.68 -8.01
C THR A 661 -23.34 -15.94 -6.53
N HIS A 662 -22.11 -16.36 -6.20
CA HIS A 662 -21.70 -16.55 -4.81
C HIS A 662 -21.80 -15.25 -4.00
N GLY A 663 -21.29 -14.13 -4.52
CA GLY A 663 -21.37 -12.86 -3.83
C GLY A 663 -22.80 -12.32 -3.73
N TRP A 664 -23.68 -12.59 -4.70
CA TRP A 664 -25.09 -12.21 -4.61
C TRP A 664 -25.81 -12.92 -3.46
N LEU A 665 -25.62 -14.24 -3.33
CA LEU A 665 -26.18 -15.03 -2.23
C LEU A 665 -25.67 -14.56 -0.86
N ARG A 666 -24.39 -14.18 -0.77
CA ARG A 666 -23.77 -13.71 0.48
C ARG A 666 -24.37 -12.39 1.01
N GLN A 667 -25.12 -11.65 0.19
CA GLN A 667 -25.78 -10.41 0.63
C GLN A 667 -27.01 -10.66 1.51
N PHE A 668 -27.53 -11.90 1.56
CA PHE A 668 -28.61 -12.29 2.46
C PHE A 668 -28.05 -12.68 3.85
N GLU A 669 -28.75 -12.26 4.90
CA GLU A 669 -28.24 -12.34 6.28
C GLU A 669 -28.58 -13.64 7.01
N SER A 670 -29.75 -14.23 6.72
CA SER A 670 -30.20 -15.47 7.34
C SER A 670 -29.98 -16.66 6.41
N ASP A 671 -29.69 -17.82 7.00
CA ASP A 671 -29.57 -19.07 6.26
C ASP A 671 -30.88 -19.42 5.53
N GLU A 672 -32.04 -19.09 6.12
CA GLU A 672 -33.37 -19.23 5.52
C GLU A 672 -33.53 -18.37 4.25
N HIS A 673 -33.09 -17.11 4.27
CA HIS A 673 -33.13 -16.25 3.09
C HIS A 673 -32.19 -16.74 2.00
N ILE A 674 -31.04 -17.29 2.38
CA ILE A 674 -30.09 -17.91 1.44
C ILE A 674 -30.74 -19.14 0.77
N GLU A 675 -31.46 -19.98 1.52
CA GLU A 675 -32.22 -21.11 0.95
C GLU A 675 -33.28 -20.66 -0.05
N CYS A 676 -34.10 -19.66 0.32
CA CYS A 676 -35.08 -19.09 -0.61
C CYS A 676 -34.39 -18.51 -1.85
N ALA A 677 -33.26 -17.81 -1.68
CA ALA A 677 -32.49 -17.25 -2.78
C ALA A 677 -31.93 -18.35 -3.71
N VAL A 678 -31.45 -19.47 -3.16
CA VAL A 678 -30.99 -20.64 -3.94
C VAL A 678 -32.14 -21.25 -4.75
N LYS A 679 -33.32 -21.43 -4.14
CA LYS A 679 -34.50 -21.91 -4.85
C LYS A 679 -34.93 -20.94 -5.96
N VAL A 680 -34.80 -19.63 -5.72
CA VAL A 680 -35.01 -18.59 -6.75
C VAL A 680 -34.03 -18.76 -7.91
N LEU A 681 -32.74 -19.05 -7.67
CA LEU A 681 -31.77 -19.34 -8.73
C LEU A 681 -32.13 -20.58 -9.54
N ASP A 682 -32.50 -21.67 -8.86
CA ASP A 682 -32.87 -22.94 -9.51
C ASP A 682 -34.16 -22.80 -10.34
N SER A 683 -35.07 -21.91 -9.94
CA SER A 683 -36.34 -21.67 -10.66
C SER A 683 -36.23 -20.59 -11.74
N PHE A 684 -35.12 -19.85 -11.79
CA PHE A 684 -34.93 -18.78 -12.76
C PHE A 684 -34.87 -19.31 -14.19
N LYS A 685 -35.65 -18.71 -15.10
CA LYS A 685 -35.71 -19.05 -16.53
C LYS A 685 -35.07 -17.95 -17.37
N ILE A 686 -34.12 -18.32 -18.22
CA ILE A 686 -33.59 -17.43 -19.26
C ILE A 686 -34.15 -17.92 -20.60
N LEU A 687 -34.88 -17.05 -21.30
CA LEU A 687 -35.43 -17.36 -22.62
C LEU A 687 -34.28 -17.63 -23.60
N THR A 688 -34.43 -18.68 -24.38
CA THR A 688 -33.42 -19.15 -25.33
C THR A 688 -33.82 -18.83 -26.76
N ARG A 689 -32.85 -18.90 -27.68
CA ARG A 689 -33.11 -18.85 -29.13
C ARG A 689 -34.14 -19.89 -29.56
N SER A 690 -34.14 -21.09 -28.96
CA SER A 690 -35.14 -22.11 -29.25
C SER A 690 -36.55 -21.71 -28.84
N ASP A 691 -36.73 -21.03 -27.70
CA ASP A 691 -38.05 -20.57 -27.26
C ASP A 691 -38.65 -19.62 -28.29
N THR A 692 -37.86 -18.67 -28.81
CA THR A 692 -38.28 -17.75 -29.87
C THR A 692 -38.66 -18.48 -31.15
N THR A 693 -37.82 -19.41 -31.62
CA THR A 693 -38.11 -20.16 -32.85
C THR A 693 -39.32 -21.07 -32.71
N ASN A 694 -39.55 -21.65 -31.53
CA ASN A 694 -40.73 -22.48 -31.25
C ASN A 694 -41.99 -21.64 -31.15
N ALA A 695 -41.90 -20.42 -30.60
CA ALA A 695 -43.01 -19.47 -30.61
C ALA A 695 -43.52 -19.20 -32.03
N LEU A 696 -42.60 -18.96 -32.96
CA LEU A 696 -42.93 -18.77 -34.38
C LEU A 696 -43.47 -20.04 -35.04
N LYS A 697 -42.82 -21.19 -34.83
CA LYS A 697 -43.28 -22.48 -35.39
C LYS A 697 -44.70 -22.81 -34.98
N ASN A 698 -45.01 -22.67 -33.70
CA ASN A 698 -46.33 -22.97 -33.17
C ASN A 698 -47.36 -21.96 -33.66
N PHE A 699 -47.02 -20.66 -33.64
CA PHE A 699 -47.91 -19.63 -34.18
C PHE A 699 -48.29 -19.88 -35.64
N ILE A 700 -47.31 -20.18 -36.51
CA ILE A 700 -47.54 -20.45 -37.94
C ILE A 700 -48.30 -21.77 -38.13
N SER A 701 -48.04 -22.77 -37.30
CA SER A 701 -48.79 -24.03 -37.32
C SER A 701 -50.27 -23.85 -36.96
N GLU A 702 -50.57 -22.94 -36.03
CA GLU A 702 -51.94 -22.62 -35.62
C GLU A 702 -52.63 -21.63 -36.57
N ASN A 703 -51.86 -20.83 -37.32
CA ASN A 703 -52.34 -19.81 -38.24
C ASN A 703 -51.60 -19.95 -39.59
N PRO A 704 -51.98 -20.92 -40.46
CA PRO A 704 -51.28 -21.23 -41.70
C PRO A 704 -51.18 -20.07 -42.70
N GLU A 705 -52.04 -19.06 -42.58
CA GLU A 705 -51.99 -17.83 -43.38
C GLU A 705 -50.69 -17.02 -43.18
N PHE A 706 -49.94 -17.27 -42.11
CA PHE A 706 -48.64 -16.67 -41.84
C PHE A 706 -47.46 -17.50 -42.36
N ASN A 707 -47.70 -18.61 -43.07
CA ASN A 707 -46.62 -19.36 -43.71
C ASN A 707 -45.92 -18.48 -44.76
N LYS A 708 -44.59 -18.38 -44.68
CA LYS A 708 -43.77 -17.44 -45.46
C LYS A 708 -44.03 -15.95 -45.16
N ALA A 709 -44.56 -15.62 -43.98
CA ALA A 709 -44.65 -14.22 -43.53
C ALA A 709 -43.27 -13.55 -43.39
N TRP A 710 -43.26 -12.22 -43.38
CA TRP A 710 -42.08 -11.41 -43.04
C TRP A 710 -42.07 -11.08 -41.56
N VAL A 711 -40.93 -11.30 -40.89
CA VAL A 711 -40.78 -11.00 -39.46
C VAL A 711 -40.19 -9.61 -39.28
N VAL A 712 -40.80 -8.83 -38.41
CA VAL A 712 -40.40 -7.46 -38.07
C VAL A 712 -40.20 -7.36 -36.57
N PRO A 713 -39.08 -6.77 -36.08
CA PRO A 713 -38.91 -6.55 -34.66
C PRO A 713 -39.96 -5.57 -34.14
N PHE A 714 -40.55 -5.88 -32.99
CA PHE A 714 -41.49 -5.00 -32.32
C PHE A 714 -40.72 -4.04 -31.41
N GLY A 715 -40.37 -2.85 -31.91
CA GLY A 715 -39.57 -1.83 -31.19
C GLY A 715 -38.49 -1.18 -32.07
N GLU A 716 -37.64 -0.35 -31.47
CA GLU A 716 -36.50 0.27 -32.17
C GLU A 716 -35.32 -0.69 -32.33
N ALA A 717 -34.34 -0.34 -33.17
CA ALA A 717 -33.15 -1.18 -33.41
C ALA A 717 -32.33 -1.51 -32.14
N LYS A 718 -32.53 -0.74 -31.05
CA LYS A 718 -31.89 -0.94 -29.74
C LYS A 718 -32.67 -1.85 -28.79
N ASP A 719 -33.88 -2.28 -29.14
CA ASP A 719 -34.75 -3.09 -28.29
C ASP A 719 -34.52 -4.61 -28.43
N SER A 720 -35.08 -5.38 -27.49
CA SER A 720 -35.10 -6.85 -27.50
C SER A 720 -35.64 -7.43 -28.83
N GLY A 721 -36.59 -6.73 -29.46
CA GLY A 721 -37.19 -7.13 -30.74
C GLY A 721 -36.17 -7.37 -31.86
N ALA A 722 -35.10 -6.58 -31.96
CA ALA A 722 -34.07 -6.75 -33.00
C ALA A 722 -33.32 -8.10 -32.87
N ILE A 723 -33.07 -8.52 -31.63
CA ILE A 723 -32.47 -9.83 -31.34
C ILE A 723 -33.46 -10.95 -31.65
N GLN A 724 -34.75 -10.77 -31.31
CA GLN A 724 -35.77 -11.76 -31.65
C GLN A 724 -35.90 -11.95 -33.15
N SER A 725 -35.82 -10.85 -33.92
CA SER A 725 -35.78 -10.90 -35.38
C SER A 725 -34.54 -11.65 -35.89
N TYR A 726 -33.35 -11.43 -35.30
CA TYR A 726 -32.15 -12.21 -35.64
C TYR A 726 -32.31 -13.72 -35.37
N TYR A 727 -32.94 -14.11 -34.25
CA TYR A 727 -33.25 -15.52 -33.97
C TYR A 727 -34.29 -16.09 -34.94
N SER A 728 -35.24 -15.26 -35.37
CA SER A 728 -36.27 -15.64 -36.33
C SER A 728 -35.70 -15.98 -37.70
N ALA A 729 -34.56 -15.38 -38.08
CA ALA A 729 -33.88 -15.64 -39.35
C ALA A 729 -33.48 -17.12 -39.54
N ASP A 730 -33.40 -17.92 -38.47
CA ASP A 730 -33.17 -19.38 -38.56
C ASP A 730 -34.26 -20.11 -39.33
N LEU A 731 -35.46 -19.53 -39.39
CA LEU A 731 -36.61 -20.07 -40.09
C LEU A 731 -36.75 -19.52 -41.51
N GLN A 732 -35.80 -18.68 -41.95
CA GLN A 732 -35.82 -18.06 -43.27
C GLN A 732 -35.70 -19.13 -44.38
N GLY A 733 -36.57 -19.03 -45.38
CA GLY A 733 -36.63 -19.99 -46.49
C GLY A 733 -37.33 -21.30 -46.14
N THR A 734 -37.73 -21.51 -44.88
CA THR A 734 -38.56 -22.66 -44.47
C THR A 734 -39.97 -22.21 -44.08
N LEU A 735 -40.12 -21.51 -42.96
CA LEU A 735 -41.42 -21.07 -42.43
C LEU A 735 -41.66 -19.56 -42.58
N ILE A 736 -40.61 -18.76 -42.73
CA ILE A 736 -40.72 -17.31 -42.97
C ILE A 736 -39.96 -16.90 -44.24
N SER A 737 -40.38 -15.81 -44.88
CA SER A 737 -39.70 -15.28 -46.09
C SER A 737 -38.39 -14.57 -45.75
N GLY A 738 -38.33 -13.92 -44.60
CA GLY A 738 -37.17 -13.19 -44.12
C GLY A 738 -37.51 -12.21 -43.02
N CYS A 739 -36.50 -11.45 -42.59
CA CYS A 739 -36.64 -10.42 -41.57
C CYS A 739 -36.44 -9.02 -42.18
N LYS A 740 -37.26 -8.05 -41.78
CA LYS A 740 -37.21 -6.65 -42.23
C LYS A 740 -37.37 -5.70 -41.05
N VAL A 741 -36.91 -4.46 -41.21
CA VAL A 741 -37.19 -3.38 -40.25
C VAL A 741 -38.54 -2.72 -40.60
N LEU A 742 -39.14 -2.03 -39.63
CA LEU A 742 -40.47 -1.41 -39.78
C LEU A 742 -40.56 -0.51 -41.03
N ASN A 743 -39.53 0.28 -41.33
CA ASN A 743 -39.52 1.20 -42.48
C ASN A 743 -39.47 0.49 -43.83
N ASP A 744 -39.03 -0.77 -43.89
CA ASP A 744 -38.95 -1.54 -45.14
C ASP A 744 -40.27 -2.27 -45.46
N ILE A 745 -41.27 -2.20 -44.57
CA ILE A 745 -42.58 -2.85 -44.78
C ILE A 745 -43.26 -2.34 -46.05
N GLY A 746 -43.04 -1.08 -46.44
CA GLY A 746 -43.57 -0.49 -47.67
C GLY A 746 -43.03 -1.12 -48.97
N GLN A 747 -41.97 -1.94 -48.90
CA GLN A 747 -41.38 -2.63 -50.05
C GLN A 747 -41.92 -4.06 -50.24
N LEU A 748 -42.80 -4.53 -49.36
CA LEU A 748 -43.39 -5.87 -49.40
C LEU A 748 -44.52 -5.96 -50.44
N ARG A 749 -44.80 -7.16 -50.95
CA ARG A 749 -45.91 -7.39 -51.91
C ARG A 749 -47.25 -7.29 -51.19
N ASP A 750 -48.31 -6.92 -51.90
CA ASP A 750 -49.60 -6.62 -51.27
C ASP A 750 -50.20 -7.79 -50.46
N ASP A 751 -49.89 -9.02 -50.82
CA ASP A 751 -50.33 -10.27 -50.20
C ASP A 751 -49.42 -10.81 -49.07
N ASP A 752 -48.29 -10.16 -48.80
CA ASP A 752 -47.34 -10.61 -47.77
C ASP A 752 -47.90 -10.43 -46.35
N ALA A 753 -48.00 -11.51 -45.57
CA ALA A 753 -48.30 -11.47 -44.15
C ALA A 753 -47.11 -10.96 -43.32
N ILE A 754 -47.38 -10.26 -42.21
CA ILE A 754 -46.37 -9.60 -41.37
C ILE A 754 -46.46 -10.13 -39.95
N ILE A 755 -45.34 -10.53 -39.35
CA ILE A 755 -45.25 -10.95 -37.94
C ILE A 755 -44.34 -10.00 -37.18
N PHE A 756 -44.89 -9.29 -36.21
CA PHE A 756 -44.14 -8.61 -35.18
C PHE A 756 -43.71 -9.58 -34.08
N ILE A 757 -42.44 -9.53 -33.68
CA ILE A 757 -41.91 -10.41 -32.63
C ILE A 757 -41.22 -9.63 -31.50
N ASP A 758 -41.47 -10.06 -30.27
CA ASP A 758 -40.75 -9.60 -29.06
C ASP A 758 -40.57 -10.73 -28.03
N ASP A 759 -39.72 -10.49 -27.03
CA ASP A 759 -39.39 -11.48 -26.01
C ASP A 759 -40.49 -11.62 -24.94
N PHE A 760 -41.02 -10.50 -24.44
CA PHE A 760 -41.95 -10.49 -23.32
C PHE A 760 -43.00 -9.38 -23.38
N ILE A 761 -44.28 -9.75 -23.18
CA ILE A 761 -45.37 -8.79 -22.95
C ILE A 761 -45.85 -8.82 -21.50
N GLY A 762 -45.59 -7.73 -20.76
CA GLY A 762 -46.05 -7.55 -19.38
C GLY A 762 -47.52 -7.07 -19.33
N SER A 763 -47.77 -5.88 -18.79
CA SER A 763 -49.10 -5.26 -18.80
C SER A 763 -49.52 -4.68 -20.18
N GLY A 764 -48.78 -4.98 -21.26
CA GLY A 764 -49.07 -4.46 -22.61
C GLY A 764 -48.80 -2.97 -22.82
N GLY A 765 -48.58 -2.17 -21.78
CA GLY A 765 -48.56 -0.71 -21.91
C GLY A 765 -47.51 -0.11 -22.85
N GLN A 766 -46.30 -0.67 -22.92
CA GLN A 766 -45.32 -0.19 -23.91
C GLN A 766 -45.77 -0.54 -25.34
N ALA A 767 -46.21 -1.77 -25.56
CA ALA A 767 -46.65 -2.26 -26.85
C ALA A 767 -47.83 -1.46 -27.42
N THR A 768 -48.83 -1.23 -26.57
CA THR A 768 -50.04 -0.50 -26.97
C THR A 768 -49.77 0.98 -27.21
N ASP A 769 -48.87 1.60 -26.45
CA ASP A 769 -48.46 2.98 -26.70
C ASP A 769 -47.61 3.12 -27.97
N ILE A 770 -46.81 2.10 -28.38
CA ILE A 770 -46.08 2.13 -29.66
C ILE A 770 -47.09 2.21 -30.81
N LEU A 771 -48.10 1.35 -30.77
CA LEU A 771 -49.14 1.32 -31.81
C LEU A 771 -50.02 2.56 -31.79
N ALA A 772 -50.44 3.03 -30.62
CA ALA A 772 -51.22 4.26 -30.50
C ALA A 772 -50.44 5.48 -31.02
N ALA A 773 -49.13 5.55 -30.74
CA ALA A 773 -48.25 6.58 -31.31
C ALA A 773 -48.13 6.45 -32.83
N GLY A 774 -47.83 5.25 -33.32
CA GLY A 774 -47.62 4.98 -34.74
C GLY A 774 -48.84 5.28 -35.62
N PHE A 775 -50.05 5.01 -35.13
CA PHE A 775 -51.31 5.30 -35.84
C PHE A 775 -51.94 6.65 -35.47
N GLY A 776 -51.30 7.45 -34.61
CA GLY A 776 -51.76 8.78 -34.24
C GLY A 776 -53.04 8.83 -33.39
N ILE A 777 -53.34 7.76 -32.65
CA ILE A 777 -54.55 7.68 -31.82
C ILE A 777 -54.25 8.20 -30.41
N SER A 778 -54.46 9.50 -30.21
CA SER A 778 -54.14 10.19 -28.94
C SER A 778 -54.89 9.65 -27.73
N SER A 779 -56.11 9.13 -27.91
CA SER A 779 -56.93 8.55 -26.82
C SER A 779 -56.38 7.25 -26.24
N LEU A 780 -55.52 6.54 -26.99
CA LEU A 780 -54.91 5.28 -26.57
C LEU A 780 -53.44 5.45 -26.09
N ARG A 781 -52.93 6.69 -26.09
CA ARG A 781 -51.56 6.99 -25.64
C ARG A 781 -51.43 6.81 -24.13
N LYS A 782 -50.31 6.23 -23.69
CA LYS A 782 -49.98 6.07 -22.27
C LYS A 782 -48.90 7.08 -21.86
N PRO A 783 -48.95 7.64 -20.63
CA PRO A 783 -47.99 8.62 -20.14
C PRO A 783 -46.68 7.93 -19.71
N LEU A 784 -45.97 7.32 -20.66
CA LEU A 784 -44.73 6.57 -20.43
C LEU A 784 -43.48 7.46 -20.51
N GLY A 785 -43.62 8.72 -20.96
CA GLY A 785 -42.53 9.70 -21.00
C GLY A 785 -41.49 9.46 -22.10
N GLU A 786 -41.82 8.67 -23.12
CA GLU A 786 -41.01 8.44 -24.32
C GLU A 786 -41.63 9.22 -25.50
N HIS A 787 -40.80 9.94 -26.26
CA HIS A 787 -41.24 10.55 -27.53
C HIS A 787 -41.26 9.45 -28.59
N ARG A 788 -42.36 9.32 -29.31
CA ARG A 788 -42.60 8.26 -30.29
C ARG A 788 -43.28 8.86 -31.51
N ASP A 789 -42.68 8.64 -32.68
CA ASP A 789 -43.11 9.20 -33.96
C ASP A 789 -44.31 8.46 -34.56
N LEU A 790 -45.03 9.15 -35.44
CA LEU A 790 -46.07 8.56 -36.29
C LEU A 790 -45.42 7.62 -37.32
N PHE A 791 -46.05 6.49 -37.60
CA PHE A 791 -45.70 5.69 -38.76
C PHE A 791 -46.03 6.48 -40.03
N GLU A 792 -45.20 6.37 -41.05
CA GLU A 792 -45.51 6.99 -42.34
C GLU A 792 -46.85 6.48 -42.89
N HIS A 793 -47.59 7.35 -43.60
CA HIS A 793 -48.94 7.04 -44.07
C HIS A 793 -49.02 5.72 -44.84
N HIS A 794 -48.04 5.46 -45.69
CA HIS A 794 -47.96 4.25 -46.50
C HIS A 794 -47.75 2.98 -45.65
N ILE A 795 -47.06 3.07 -44.51
CA ILE A 795 -46.87 1.96 -43.56
C ILE A 795 -48.18 1.68 -42.81
N GLN A 796 -48.90 2.73 -42.40
CA GLN A 796 -50.19 2.59 -41.74
C GLN A 796 -51.22 1.89 -42.65
N GLU A 797 -51.31 2.30 -43.92
CA GLU A 797 -52.17 1.64 -44.91
C GLU A 797 -51.76 0.19 -45.16
N ARG A 798 -50.45 -0.07 -45.30
CA ARG A 798 -49.92 -1.42 -45.48
C ARG A 798 -50.31 -2.34 -44.32
N LEU A 799 -50.16 -1.89 -43.08
CA LEU A 799 -50.52 -2.67 -41.89
C LEU A 799 -52.03 -2.93 -41.77
N ARG A 800 -52.90 -1.99 -42.18
CA ARG A 800 -54.35 -2.20 -42.20
C ARG A 800 -54.80 -3.20 -43.25
N ASN A 801 -54.08 -3.29 -44.37
CA ASN A 801 -54.44 -4.15 -45.50
C ASN A 801 -53.74 -5.52 -45.48
N SER A 802 -52.88 -5.79 -44.50
CA SER A 802 -52.13 -7.06 -44.37
C SER A 802 -52.65 -7.90 -43.20
N SER A 803 -52.46 -9.22 -43.26
CA SER A 803 -52.59 -10.07 -42.08
C SER A 803 -51.41 -9.83 -41.14
N VAL A 804 -51.68 -9.36 -39.92
CA VAL A 804 -50.64 -9.01 -38.93
C VAL A 804 -50.64 -10.01 -37.77
N GLY A 805 -49.47 -10.51 -37.39
CA GLY A 805 -49.26 -11.35 -36.22
C GLY A 805 -48.43 -10.61 -35.19
N PHE A 806 -48.77 -10.69 -33.90
CA PHE A 806 -47.91 -10.26 -32.80
C PHE A 806 -47.54 -11.49 -31.99
N VAL A 807 -46.27 -11.89 -32.04
CA VAL A 807 -45.75 -13.10 -31.41
C VAL A 807 -44.84 -12.72 -30.25
N PHE A 808 -45.20 -13.14 -29.06
CA PHE A 808 -44.39 -12.97 -27.85
C PHE A 808 -43.86 -14.32 -27.38
N THR A 809 -42.59 -14.37 -26.98
CA THR A 809 -42.01 -15.61 -26.44
C THR A 809 -42.59 -15.96 -25.08
N ALA A 810 -42.90 -14.94 -24.26
CA ALA A 810 -43.58 -15.08 -22.98
C ALA A 810 -44.50 -13.87 -22.73
N GLY A 811 -45.51 -14.01 -21.87
CA GLY A 811 -46.33 -12.85 -21.52
C GLY A 811 -47.46 -13.08 -20.52
N TRP A 812 -47.95 -11.99 -19.95
CA TRP A 812 -49.09 -11.98 -19.04
C TRP A 812 -50.43 -11.91 -19.79
N ASP A 813 -51.48 -12.49 -19.20
CA ASP A 813 -52.86 -12.45 -19.69
C ASP A 813 -53.33 -11.02 -19.90
N SER A 814 -53.07 -10.15 -18.91
CA SER A 814 -53.41 -8.72 -18.98
C SER A 814 -52.81 -8.01 -20.20
N GLY A 815 -51.56 -8.31 -20.53
CA GLY A 815 -50.89 -7.72 -21.69
C GLY A 815 -51.47 -8.17 -23.02
N LEU A 816 -51.81 -9.46 -23.15
CA LEU A 816 -52.45 -9.99 -24.35
C LEU A 816 -53.85 -9.39 -24.53
N ALA A 817 -54.64 -9.31 -23.46
CA ALA A 817 -55.98 -8.73 -23.49
C ALA A 817 -55.93 -7.25 -23.92
N GLU A 818 -55.06 -6.46 -23.31
CA GLU A 818 -54.93 -5.03 -23.62
C GLU A 818 -54.38 -4.79 -25.03
N MET A 819 -53.48 -5.65 -25.49
CA MET A 819 -53.00 -5.63 -26.88
C MET A 819 -54.12 -5.95 -27.87
N THR A 820 -54.96 -6.93 -27.57
CA THR A 820 -56.10 -7.33 -28.41
C THR A 820 -57.12 -6.19 -28.53
N GLU A 821 -57.43 -5.53 -27.42
CA GLU A 821 -58.33 -4.38 -27.39
C GLU A 821 -57.76 -3.19 -28.20
N THR A 822 -56.46 -2.92 -28.05
CA THR A 822 -55.79 -1.82 -28.75
C THR A 822 -55.75 -2.05 -30.26
N VAL A 823 -55.37 -3.26 -30.70
CA VAL A 823 -55.37 -3.65 -32.11
C VAL A 823 -56.77 -3.52 -32.72
N GLY A 824 -57.80 -4.00 -32.01
CA GLY A 824 -59.19 -3.88 -32.44
C GLY A 824 -59.64 -2.42 -32.57
N SER A 825 -59.24 -1.57 -31.63
CA SER A 825 -59.56 -0.13 -31.63
C SER A 825 -58.86 0.65 -32.77
N ILE A 826 -57.69 0.19 -33.21
CA ILE A 826 -56.95 0.77 -34.35
C ILE A 826 -57.51 0.29 -35.71
N GLY A 827 -58.32 -0.79 -35.69
CA GLY A 827 -58.87 -1.41 -36.90
C GLY A 827 -57.88 -2.33 -37.62
N LEU A 828 -56.91 -2.91 -36.91
CA LEU A 828 -55.97 -3.89 -37.46
C LEU A 828 -56.55 -5.30 -37.36
N SER A 829 -56.50 -6.06 -38.46
CA SER A 829 -56.80 -7.49 -38.45
C SER A 829 -55.56 -8.26 -37.98
N ALA A 830 -55.34 -8.30 -36.65
CA ALA A 830 -54.16 -8.96 -36.08
C ALA A 830 -54.45 -10.15 -35.18
N LYS A 831 -53.58 -11.16 -35.25
CA LYS A 831 -53.52 -12.31 -34.34
C LYS A 831 -52.47 -12.04 -33.28
N ILE A 832 -52.80 -12.22 -32.01
CA ILE A 832 -51.85 -12.06 -30.89
C ILE A 832 -51.60 -13.43 -30.28
N TYR A 833 -50.33 -13.78 -30.16
CA TYR A 833 -49.87 -15.07 -29.69
C TYR A 833 -48.79 -14.93 -28.64
N ARG A 834 -48.82 -15.83 -27.67
CA ARG A 834 -47.71 -16.05 -26.74
C ARG A 834 -47.36 -17.54 -26.72
N TYR A 835 -46.07 -17.83 -26.64
CA TYR A 835 -45.62 -19.21 -26.50
C TYR A 835 -45.67 -19.69 -25.05
N LEU A 836 -45.02 -18.98 -24.13
CA LEU A 836 -45.08 -19.28 -22.70
C LEU A 836 -46.23 -18.52 -22.05
N ALA A 837 -47.26 -19.26 -21.63
CA ALA A 837 -48.37 -18.72 -20.87
C ALA A 837 -47.96 -18.29 -19.45
N GLU A 838 -48.73 -17.37 -18.88
CA GLU A 838 -48.45 -16.79 -17.56
C GLU A 838 -48.29 -17.84 -16.46
N ASP A 839 -49.15 -18.85 -16.43
CA ASP A 839 -49.08 -19.94 -15.44
C ASP A 839 -47.82 -20.81 -15.55
N SER A 840 -47.18 -20.80 -16.72
CA SER A 840 -45.92 -21.51 -16.98
C SER A 840 -44.68 -20.66 -16.67
N LEU A 841 -44.86 -19.40 -16.29
CA LEU A 841 -43.76 -18.53 -15.88
C LEU A 841 -43.39 -18.76 -14.41
N PRO A 842 -42.09 -18.77 -14.08
CA PRO A 842 -41.66 -18.91 -12.70
C PRO A 842 -41.88 -17.60 -11.95
N PHE A 843 -42.63 -17.67 -10.85
CA PHE A 843 -42.83 -16.57 -9.90
C PHE A 843 -42.30 -17.01 -8.53
N ALA A 844 -41.49 -16.18 -7.88
CA ALA A 844 -40.83 -16.56 -6.64
C ALA A 844 -41.82 -17.07 -5.57
N ASP A 845 -42.99 -16.44 -5.44
CA ASP A 845 -43.99 -16.84 -4.45
C ASP A 845 -44.53 -18.26 -4.72
N LYS A 846 -44.83 -18.57 -5.99
CA LYS A 846 -45.29 -19.89 -6.42
C LYS A 846 -44.23 -20.96 -6.20
N GLU A 847 -42.99 -20.66 -6.56
CA GLU A 847 -41.89 -21.63 -6.48
C GLU A 847 -41.45 -21.89 -5.04
N LEU A 848 -41.48 -20.88 -4.17
CA LEU A 848 -41.09 -21.01 -2.76
C LEU A 848 -42.15 -21.75 -1.93
N LYS A 849 -43.44 -21.56 -2.20
CA LYS A 849 -44.54 -22.28 -1.52
C LYS A 849 -44.49 -23.80 -1.66
N SER A 850 -43.72 -24.31 -2.62
CA SER A 850 -43.52 -25.75 -2.79
C SER A 850 -42.57 -26.36 -1.75
N GLU A 851 -41.75 -25.56 -1.08
CA GLU A 851 -40.63 -26.03 -0.24
C GLU A 851 -40.48 -25.31 1.11
N PHE A 852 -41.10 -24.15 1.32
CA PHE A 852 -40.92 -23.33 2.52
C PHE A 852 -42.25 -22.94 3.17
N ASP A 853 -42.22 -22.71 4.48
CA ASP A 853 -43.36 -22.22 5.25
C ASP A 853 -43.69 -20.75 4.94
N ASP A 854 -44.95 -20.36 5.09
CA ASP A 854 -45.43 -18.99 4.79
C ASP A 854 -44.71 -17.89 5.59
N GLU A 855 -44.26 -18.20 6.82
CA GLU A 855 -43.50 -17.26 7.67
C GLU A 855 -42.12 -16.94 7.09
N VAL A 856 -41.39 -17.97 6.64
CA VAL A 856 -40.08 -17.83 5.99
C VAL A 856 -40.22 -17.08 4.66
N ILE A 857 -41.24 -17.44 3.88
CA ILE A 857 -41.55 -16.79 2.60
C ILE A 857 -41.88 -15.31 2.81
N SER A 858 -42.71 -14.99 3.81
CA SER A 858 -43.08 -13.60 4.14
C SER A 858 -41.85 -12.78 4.53
N SER A 859 -41.00 -13.33 5.41
CA SER A 859 -39.74 -12.72 5.84
C SER A 859 -38.79 -12.46 4.68
N PHE A 860 -38.62 -13.43 3.77
CA PHE A 860 -37.79 -13.29 2.57
C PHE A 860 -38.32 -12.19 1.64
N PHE A 861 -39.64 -12.13 1.43
CA PHE A 861 -40.26 -11.08 0.60
C PHE A 861 -40.20 -9.70 1.24
N GLU A 862 -40.30 -9.58 2.55
CA GLU A 862 -40.09 -8.32 3.26
C GLU A 862 -38.66 -7.80 3.03
N LYS A 863 -37.66 -8.67 3.14
CA LYS A 863 -36.27 -8.28 2.85
C LYS A 863 -36.08 -7.92 1.38
N CYS A 864 -36.61 -8.71 0.44
CA CYS A 864 -36.56 -8.40 -0.99
C CYS A 864 -37.28 -7.08 -1.34
N ARG A 865 -38.40 -6.77 -0.67
CA ARG A 865 -39.11 -5.49 -0.84
C ARG A 865 -38.26 -4.33 -0.33
N SER A 866 -37.65 -4.47 0.84
CA SER A 866 -36.73 -3.44 1.39
C SER A 866 -35.59 -3.17 0.41
N ILE A 867 -34.89 -4.22 -0.05
CA ILE A 867 -33.83 -4.12 -1.06
C ILE A 867 -34.35 -3.41 -2.32
N GLY A 868 -35.47 -3.89 -2.88
CA GLY A 868 -36.00 -3.34 -4.12
C GLY A 868 -36.44 -1.89 -4.01
N LYS A 869 -36.99 -1.46 -2.87
CA LYS A 869 -37.37 -0.06 -2.64
C LYS A 869 -36.15 0.85 -2.71
N ASP A 870 -35.07 0.50 -2.03
CA ASP A 870 -33.84 1.30 -2.00
C ASP A 870 -33.24 1.43 -3.40
N LEU A 871 -33.12 0.31 -4.12
CA LEU A 871 -32.57 0.27 -5.47
C LEU A 871 -33.38 1.12 -6.47
N ILE A 872 -34.72 1.07 -6.38
CA ILE A 872 -35.59 1.87 -7.25
C ILE A 872 -35.54 3.35 -6.87
N LEU A 873 -35.50 3.68 -5.58
CA LEU A 873 -35.36 5.07 -5.13
C LEU A 873 -34.06 5.68 -5.64
N GLU A 874 -32.97 4.93 -5.63
CA GLU A 874 -31.69 5.41 -6.15
C GLU A 874 -31.66 5.51 -7.68
N ASP A 875 -32.25 4.56 -8.40
CA ASP A 875 -32.43 4.69 -9.85
C ASP A 875 -33.23 5.96 -10.21
N ILE A 876 -34.30 6.26 -9.46
CA ILE A 876 -35.06 7.51 -9.64
C ILE A 876 -34.19 8.74 -9.35
N LYS A 877 -33.43 8.75 -8.25
CA LYS A 877 -32.51 9.86 -7.92
C LYS A 877 -31.50 10.10 -9.04
N ARG A 878 -30.91 9.02 -9.58
CA ARG A 878 -29.95 9.09 -10.69
C ARG A 878 -30.59 9.60 -11.98
N GLN A 879 -31.81 9.16 -12.31
CA GLN A 879 -32.54 9.66 -13.47
C GLN A 879 -32.92 11.15 -13.33
N ASP A 880 -33.37 11.56 -12.15
CA ASP A 880 -33.66 12.96 -11.84
C ASP A 880 -32.43 13.86 -12.02
N LEU A 881 -31.26 13.40 -11.54
CA LEU A 881 -29.96 14.05 -11.75
C LEU A 881 -29.61 14.16 -13.24
N LYS A 882 -29.72 13.06 -14.01
CA LYS A 882 -29.42 13.07 -15.46
C LYS A 882 -30.35 13.99 -16.26
N ARG A 883 -31.62 14.09 -15.87
CA ARG A 883 -32.64 14.91 -16.57
C ARG A 883 -32.73 16.35 -16.08
N GLY A 884 -32.03 16.71 -15.00
CA GLY A 884 -32.18 18.02 -14.35
C GLY A 884 -33.57 18.24 -13.73
N THR A 885 -34.31 17.16 -13.45
CA THR A 885 -35.68 17.20 -12.93
C THR A 885 -35.75 16.75 -11.48
N ARG A 886 -36.85 17.05 -10.79
CA ARG A 886 -37.11 16.56 -9.43
C ARG A 886 -38.46 15.88 -9.34
N THR A 887 -38.48 14.55 -9.38
CA THR A 887 -39.70 13.78 -9.11
C THR A 887 -40.22 14.08 -7.70
N LYS A 888 -41.53 14.33 -7.53
CA LYS A 888 -42.16 14.62 -6.23
C LYS A 888 -42.02 13.42 -5.28
N ILE A 889 -41.77 13.68 -3.99
CA ILE A 889 -41.53 12.64 -2.96
C ILE A 889 -42.64 11.58 -2.95
N ALA A 890 -43.91 11.99 -2.94
CA ALA A 890 -45.05 11.07 -2.97
C ALA A 890 -45.06 10.16 -4.21
N ALA A 891 -44.68 10.70 -5.38
CA ALA A 891 -44.59 9.93 -6.62
C ALA A 891 -43.38 8.97 -6.63
N ARG A 892 -42.26 9.37 -6.00
CA ARG A 892 -41.09 8.49 -5.83
C ARG A 892 -41.43 7.29 -4.94
N ASN A 893 -42.00 7.54 -3.77
CA ASN A 893 -42.37 6.49 -2.81
C ASN A 893 -43.37 5.51 -3.40
N LYS A 894 -44.41 6.03 -4.10
CA LYS A 894 -45.36 5.18 -4.81
C LYS A 894 -44.67 4.30 -5.87
N LYS A 895 -43.79 4.88 -6.68
CA LYS A 895 -43.08 4.16 -7.74
C LYS A 895 -42.10 3.10 -7.19
N SER A 896 -41.46 3.36 -6.05
CA SER A 896 -40.61 2.37 -5.38
C SER A 896 -41.44 1.25 -4.74
N ASP A 897 -42.57 1.58 -4.14
CA ASP A 897 -43.47 0.58 -3.56
C ASP A 897 -44.04 -0.34 -4.64
N ASP A 898 -44.53 0.19 -5.75
CA ASP A 898 -45.13 -0.56 -6.87
C ASP A 898 -44.13 -1.43 -7.67
N ARG A 899 -42.83 -1.27 -7.41
CA ARG A 899 -41.74 -1.92 -8.16
C ARG A 899 -40.72 -2.63 -7.26
N ALA A 900 -40.99 -2.75 -5.97
CA ALA A 900 -40.08 -3.34 -5.00
C ALA A 900 -39.75 -4.81 -5.34
N LEU A 901 -40.72 -5.57 -5.86
CA LEU A 901 -40.54 -6.97 -6.29
C LEU A 901 -40.57 -7.12 -7.82
N GLY A 902 -40.20 -6.06 -8.55
CA GLY A 902 -40.39 -5.94 -9.99
C GLY A 902 -41.68 -5.19 -10.33
N TYR A 903 -41.79 -4.68 -11.55
CA TYR A 903 -42.98 -3.95 -12.00
C TYR A 903 -44.23 -4.82 -11.86
N GLY A 904 -45.22 -4.35 -11.09
CA GLY A 904 -46.42 -5.13 -10.74
C GLY A 904 -46.27 -5.96 -9.46
N ASN A 905 -45.11 -5.94 -8.81
CA ASN A 905 -44.80 -6.59 -7.53
C ASN A 905 -45.05 -8.11 -7.46
N ARG A 906 -44.88 -8.81 -8.58
CA ARG A 906 -45.17 -10.25 -8.69
C ARG A 906 -43.93 -11.14 -8.52
N ALA A 907 -42.72 -10.57 -8.38
CA ALA A 907 -41.48 -11.30 -8.22
C ALA A 907 -41.25 -12.38 -9.30
N MET A 908 -41.40 -12.01 -10.57
CA MET A 908 -41.18 -12.92 -11.69
C MET A 908 -39.68 -13.30 -11.80
N LEU A 909 -39.39 -14.51 -12.25
CA LEU A 909 -38.02 -15.05 -12.32
C LEU A 909 -37.61 -15.33 -13.78
N LEU A 910 -37.71 -14.30 -14.62
CA LEU A 910 -37.45 -14.38 -16.06
C LEU A 910 -36.29 -13.48 -16.48
N GLY A 911 -35.46 -13.94 -17.41
CA GLY A 911 -34.46 -13.14 -18.10
C GLY A 911 -34.38 -13.52 -19.58
N THR A 912 -33.63 -12.74 -20.35
CA THR A 912 -33.28 -13.03 -21.74
C THR A 912 -31.78 -12.90 -21.92
N PRO A 913 -31.19 -13.40 -23.03
CA PRO A 913 -29.73 -13.42 -23.19
C PRO A 913 -29.09 -12.03 -23.18
N PHE A 914 -29.87 -10.96 -23.35
CA PHE A 914 -29.35 -9.59 -23.44
C PHE A 914 -29.99 -8.62 -22.45
N ASN A 915 -31.06 -9.03 -21.75
CA ASN A 915 -31.79 -8.15 -20.86
C ASN A 915 -32.55 -8.89 -19.76
N VAL A 916 -32.97 -8.15 -18.73
CA VAL A 916 -33.88 -8.67 -17.70
C VAL A 916 -35.15 -7.81 -17.70
N PRO A 917 -36.35 -8.41 -17.89
CA PRO A 917 -37.61 -7.69 -17.80
C PRO A 917 -37.74 -6.95 -16.48
N THR A 918 -38.34 -5.75 -16.49
CA THR A 918 -38.52 -4.95 -15.26
C THR A 918 -39.52 -5.57 -14.29
N GLN A 919 -40.34 -6.50 -14.77
CA GLN A 919 -41.28 -7.33 -13.99
C GLN A 919 -40.55 -8.41 -13.16
N SER A 920 -39.31 -8.73 -13.52
CA SER A 920 -38.52 -9.69 -12.76
C SER A 920 -38.09 -9.12 -11.41
N LEU A 921 -37.86 -9.99 -10.43
CA LEU A 921 -37.51 -9.62 -9.07
C LEU A 921 -36.38 -8.58 -9.03
N THR A 922 -36.66 -7.40 -8.48
CA THR A 922 -35.75 -6.23 -8.52
C THR A 922 -34.36 -6.53 -7.96
N ALA A 923 -34.27 -7.30 -6.88
CA ALA A 923 -33.01 -7.69 -6.24
C ALA A 923 -32.05 -8.48 -7.15
N ILE A 924 -32.54 -9.06 -8.26
CA ILE A 924 -31.73 -9.82 -9.23
C ILE A 924 -31.00 -8.88 -10.20
N TRP A 925 -31.63 -7.79 -10.63
CA TRP A 925 -31.15 -7.02 -11.78
C TRP A 925 -30.84 -5.56 -11.51
N ALA A 926 -31.46 -4.96 -10.49
CA ALA A 926 -31.22 -3.58 -10.13
C ALA A 926 -29.93 -3.46 -9.33
N TYR A 927 -29.22 -2.35 -9.51
CA TYR A 927 -27.95 -2.04 -8.84
C TYR A 927 -28.04 -0.68 -8.19
N GLY A 928 -27.27 -0.46 -7.13
CA GLY A 928 -27.35 0.73 -6.29
C GLY A 928 -26.79 0.44 -4.90
N GLU A 929 -27.35 1.06 -3.89
CA GLU A 929 -27.05 0.97 -2.48
C GLU A 929 -28.32 0.53 -1.74
N VAL A 930 -28.16 -0.43 -0.84
CA VAL A 930 -29.20 -0.89 0.09
C VAL A 930 -28.65 -0.64 1.49
N ASP A 931 -29.41 0.07 2.33
CA ASP A 931 -28.93 0.50 3.66
C ASP A 931 -27.56 1.26 3.61
N GLY A 932 -27.28 1.96 2.50
CA GLY A 932 -26.02 2.68 2.26
C GLY A 932 -24.84 1.80 1.84
N ILE A 933 -25.08 0.51 1.56
CA ILE A 933 -24.06 -0.45 1.11
C ILE A 933 -24.29 -0.81 -0.35
N PRO A 934 -23.25 -0.82 -1.22
CA PRO A 934 -23.39 -1.22 -2.62
C PRO A 934 -24.00 -2.63 -2.77
N TRP A 935 -25.11 -2.71 -3.51
CA TRP A 935 -25.78 -3.95 -3.87
C TRP A 935 -25.23 -4.49 -5.18
N MET A 936 -24.70 -5.71 -5.14
CA MET A 936 -24.26 -6.42 -6.33
C MET A 936 -25.43 -7.14 -6.98
N PRO A 937 -25.86 -6.76 -8.20
CA PRO A 937 -26.87 -7.50 -8.96
C PRO A 937 -26.31 -8.81 -9.51
N LEU A 938 -27.19 -9.79 -9.70
CA LEU A 938 -26.89 -11.07 -10.34
C LEU A 938 -26.84 -10.95 -11.89
N MET A 939 -27.74 -10.16 -12.48
CA MET A 939 -27.84 -9.93 -13.93
C MET A 939 -28.25 -8.49 -14.24
N ARG A 940 -27.31 -7.63 -14.65
CA ARG A 940 -27.56 -6.19 -14.85
C ARG A 940 -28.42 -5.90 -16.07
N ARG A 941 -29.58 -5.28 -15.85
CA ARG A 941 -30.44 -4.81 -16.94
C ARG A 941 -29.72 -3.79 -17.84
N ARG A 942 -29.85 -3.93 -19.17
CA ARG A 942 -29.32 -2.96 -20.15
C ARG A 942 -30.20 -1.71 -20.19
N LYS A 943 -29.60 -0.51 -20.11
CA LYS A 943 -30.32 0.76 -20.30
C LYS A 943 -30.56 1.01 -21.80
N LYS A 944 -31.64 1.71 -22.14
CA LYS A 944 -32.05 2.00 -23.53
C LYS A 944 -31.33 3.22 -24.16
N ASP A 945 -30.34 3.78 -23.45
CA ASP A 945 -29.63 5.01 -23.85
C ASP A 945 -28.64 4.74 -25.00
#